data_AF-A0A970SXY0-F1
#
_entry.id   AF-A0A970SXY0-F1
#
_cell.length_a   1.000
_cell.length_b   1.000
_cell.length_c   1.000
_cell.angle_alpha   90.00
_cell.angle_beta   90.00
_cell.angle_gamma   90.00
#
_symmetry.space_group_name_H-M   'P 1'
#
loop_
_entity.id
_entity.type
_entity.pdbx_description
1 polymer ?
#
loop_
_entity_poly.entity_id
_entity_poly.type
_entity_poly.pdbx_seq_one_letter_code
_entity_poly.pdbx_strand_id
1 'polypeptide(L)'
;MGCSMYRTSWMLGSSSLGRWGRSVAPLAVLLALAAAASLPGQAQVENTHEGAIAVLGPDSGGPAYEFAAQVLAQALGGIHVPVMTRGVPVPTPPHPGIVFLLPQTVDGDRLSALRRFRDDGGRIVTFGVQDEAISEMLGLTCRMESDPLPQPLRVVVEERHLPGAGEGLDQYVDRIASVSGADGEAVAWYGEAGGAVAGWLADDWAAFGWVPTPGDSEGLQRLLGALVARFDEEAALLSFQAMLDEFAVMGGFSGLGVVQAYVDRQGTDTQKRLLDAALGLRQEALAASEEGSAAAMMAASVRAEGLLRQALYGLMPPAIGEMRAVFAAPPSPGGAEEFVADLVAGGINAVFLYVGDAGTAAYRSDLLQSPAEGDPLAEVIAAAARRSEVLDIFAWHCAFQAPTAPEEVRKAYEDEGRLVRAGDGTTLPWLCPSVPANIAHEQAILTELLGRYPVRGVLLDFMRLPSQGYCYCDSCRDGFLTAESVPESDWPPISAARAADFTRYRQKTISRALTQLATDARAARPGTVVGATLFPSHRNAVAQDVDAWVGSGALDLLVPLYYGDPVAELRAALSQLLLRIDGRVLVVPARRPMPEREAPMDPLDVLRELEELRQSRVDGVALYAYDRGRGAELIEALGLGAFSAPSEPPYSVALDVALPPRPFPQAELQGYPPAEPLSLSVSSRVPGSGSLRISAVSMDGPQQTEVGTVSLVDGAGTAEISLVPGAWRLTLEGRLDAGGETIAIRRNGPALRVMSQREYEQARDSQARAETLDIALLSPGRGTAPLADEMRLIYGRQARVEFISTLTLDTLRQWDILVISDPLDLNLFTDQTMETLRGWAESGGRVLVLHNAVGHAGMPRVFLELADAFADDRVRTREIRLTDARHPAASYIDLPPTIELSNEDHVLVRPNRLDIALLEPAEGSEPERALAVAAPYGRGRVILCGLRLGQTSSGEDARMTRDESLLLEGMLSWLAEGVVASVSAPAAQDEGMLPDADPDQGQSGGPDPEGGAVGLSDGPAGAEGSATGG
;
A
#
# COMPACT_ATOMS: atom_id res chain seq x y z
N MET A 1 -6.43 13.30 -20.31
CA MET A 1 -6.40 12.07 -21.15
C MET A 1 -5.16 11.27 -20.77
N GLY A 2 -5.21 9.93 -20.81
CA GLY A 2 -3.99 9.10 -20.64
C GLY A 2 -3.93 8.21 -19.40
N CYS A 3 -4.97 7.41 -19.11
CA CYS A 3 -4.81 6.27 -18.21
C CYS A 3 -5.75 5.12 -18.59
N SER A 4 -5.26 4.15 -19.36
CA SER A 4 -5.98 2.91 -19.69
C SER A 4 -5.00 1.85 -20.18
N MET A 5 -4.59 0.93 -19.30
CA MET A 5 -4.13 -0.41 -19.68
C MET A 5 -3.94 -1.31 -18.44
N TYR A 6 -5.02 -1.99 -18.01
CA TYR A 6 -4.91 -3.26 -17.28
C TYR A 6 -6.01 -4.21 -17.79
N ARG A 7 -5.62 -5.16 -18.64
CA ARG A 7 -6.42 -6.36 -18.94
C ARG A 7 -5.88 -7.50 -18.10
N THR A 8 -6.66 -7.96 -17.12
CA THR A 8 -6.33 -9.14 -16.30
C THR A 8 -6.96 -10.40 -16.89
N SER A 9 -6.12 -11.36 -17.27
CA SER A 9 -6.55 -12.68 -17.71
C SER A 9 -6.52 -13.65 -16.53
N TRP A 10 -7.68 -14.19 -16.16
CA TRP A 10 -7.80 -15.19 -15.09
C TRP A 10 -7.71 -16.61 -15.65
N MET A 11 -6.83 -17.44 -15.08
CA MET A 11 -6.85 -18.90 -15.25
C MET A 11 -7.16 -19.58 -13.92
N LEU A 12 -8.22 -20.39 -13.90
CA LEU A 12 -8.65 -21.16 -12.73
C LEU A 12 -7.97 -22.54 -12.72
N GLY A 13 -7.28 -22.86 -11.62
CA GLY A 13 -6.75 -24.19 -11.33
C GLY A 13 -7.42 -24.80 -10.10
N SER A 14 -7.98 -26.00 -10.23
CA SER A 14 -8.82 -26.66 -9.21
C SER A 14 -8.15 -27.84 -8.51
N SER A 15 -8.28 -27.92 -7.17
CA SER A 15 -8.22 -29.10 -6.26
C SER A 15 -7.68 -28.66 -4.88
N SER A 16 -8.00 -29.25 -3.72
CA SER A 16 -8.77 -30.47 -3.38
C SER A 16 -9.47 -30.33 -2.00
N LEU A 17 -10.47 -31.18 -1.74
CA LEU A 17 -11.34 -31.17 -0.55
C LEU A 17 -10.95 -32.18 0.55
N GLY A 18 -11.14 -31.82 1.83
CA GLY A 18 -11.34 -32.77 2.95
C GLY A 18 -11.00 -32.18 4.34
N ARG A 19 -11.67 -32.52 5.44
CA ARG A 19 -12.85 -33.42 5.68
C ARG A 19 -13.38 -33.24 7.13
N TRP A 20 -14.65 -33.63 7.40
CA TRP A 20 -15.37 -33.67 8.71
C TRP A 20 -15.79 -32.29 9.30
N GLY A 21 -17.01 -32.01 9.79
CA GLY A 21 -18.25 -32.79 10.06
C GLY A 21 -18.57 -32.80 11.56
N ARG A 22 -19.76 -32.48 12.11
CA ARG A 22 -21.13 -32.25 11.57
C ARG A 22 -21.93 -31.28 12.50
N SER A 23 -22.81 -30.44 11.94
CA SER A 23 -24.12 -30.05 12.51
C SER A 23 -24.94 -29.25 11.49
N VAL A 24 -26.27 -29.29 11.58
CA VAL A 24 -27.24 -29.04 10.48
C VAL A 24 -28.51 -28.42 11.08
N ALA A 25 -29.16 -27.36 10.55
CA ALA A 25 -28.81 -26.37 9.51
C ALA A 25 -29.74 -25.12 9.68
N PRO A 26 -29.52 -23.98 8.98
CA PRO A 26 -30.03 -23.85 7.61
C PRO A 26 -29.00 -23.26 6.62
N LEU A 27 -28.06 -24.08 6.15
CA LEU A 27 -27.19 -23.76 5.02
C LEU A 27 -27.89 -23.92 3.64
N ALA A 28 -29.16 -24.34 3.64
CA ALA A 28 -29.95 -24.60 2.43
C ALA A 28 -30.41 -23.33 1.69
N VAL A 29 -30.38 -22.16 2.35
CA VAL A 29 -30.73 -20.87 1.73
C VAL A 29 -29.54 -20.27 0.98
N LEU A 30 -28.32 -20.41 1.51
CA LEU A 30 -27.10 -19.88 0.89
C LEU A 30 -26.64 -20.65 -0.36
N LEU A 31 -26.87 -21.97 -0.40
CA LEU A 31 -26.54 -22.79 -1.57
C LEU A 31 -27.52 -22.64 -2.75
N ALA A 32 -28.69 -22.03 -2.55
CA ALA A 32 -29.59 -21.64 -3.63
C ALA A 32 -29.13 -20.33 -4.33
N LEU A 33 -28.48 -19.43 -3.59
CA LEU A 33 -28.00 -18.13 -4.12
C LEU A 33 -26.65 -18.25 -4.86
N ALA A 34 -25.75 -19.14 -4.41
CA ALA A 34 -24.44 -19.30 -5.03
C ALA A 34 -24.43 -20.05 -6.38
N ALA A 35 -25.53 -20.76 -6.73
CA ALA A 35 -25.62 -21.55 -7.97
C ALA A 35 -26.17 -20.77 -9.18
N ALA A 36 -26.62 -19.53 -9.00
CA ALA A 36 -27.18 -18.70 -10.06
C ALA A 36 -26.15 -17.83 -10.82
N ALA A 37 -24.90 -17.76 -10.32
CA ALA A 37 -23.91 -16.77 -10.75
C ALA A 37 -22.87 -17.27 -11.79
N SER A 38 -23.09 -18.41 -12.47
CA SER A 38 -22.11 -18.93 -13.44
C SER A 38 -22.69 -19.86 -14.52
N LEU A 39 -23.59 -19.33 -15.36
CA LEU A 39 -23.90 -19.89 -16.68
C LEU A 39 -24.14 -18.76 -17.71
N PRO A 40 -23.53 -18.82 -18.91
CA PRO A 40 -23.90 -17.96 -20.03
C PRO A 40 -25.16 -18.52 -20.69
N GLY A 41 -26.33 -18.09 -20.21
CA GLY A 41 -27.62 -18.54 -20.73
C GLY A 41 -28.71 -17.55 -20.35
N GLN A 42 -29.65 -17.32 -21.28
CA GLN A 42 -30.76 -16.38 -21.12
C GLN A 42 -31.54 -16.64 -19.82
N ALA A 43 -31.33 -15.82 -18.81
CA ALA A 43 -32.29 -15.68 -17.72
C ALA A 43 -33.51 -14.97 -18.31
N GLN A 44 -34.64 -15.69 -18.44
CA GLN A 44 -35.90 -15.07 -18.79
C GLN A 44 -36.27 -14.06 -17.71
N VAL A 45 -36.49 -12.82 -18.13
CA VAL A 45 -37.06 -11.76 -17.31
C VAL A 45 -38.56 -12.02 -17.21
N GLU A 46 -38.98 -12.80 -16.23
CA GLU A 46 -40.36 -12.86 -15.77
C GLU A 46 -40.48 -12.09 -14.45
N ASN A 47 -40.79 -10.79 -14.59
CA ASN A 47 -41.24 -9.78 -13.61
C ASN A 47 -40.58 -8.41 -13.84
N THR A 48 -40.66 -7.89 -15.06
CA THR A 48 -40.63 -6.43 -15.28
C THR A 48 -42.05 -5.90 -15.21
N HIS A 49 -42.29 -4.91 -14.34
CA HIS A 49 -43.50 -4.09 -14.41
C HIS A 49 -43.62 -3.42 -15.78
N GLU A 50 -44.85 -3.15 -16.21
CA GLU A 50 -45.18 -2.62 -17.56
C GLU A 50 -44.79 -1.14 -17.78
N GLY A 51 -44.07 -0.50 -16.83
CA GLY A 51 -43.67 0.92 -16.86
C GLY A 51 -42.19 1.16 -16.52
N ALA A 52 -41.27 0.42 -17.13
CA ALA A 52 -39.83 0.61 -16.92
C ALA A 52 -39.27 1.82 -17.68
N ILE A 53 -38.41 2.63 -17.06
CA ILE A 53 -37.74 3.76 -17.70
C ILE A 53 -36.38 3.32 -18.26
N ALA A 54 -36.05 3.71 -19.49
CA ALA A 54 -34.78 3.39 -20.13
C ALA A 54 -33.85 4.60 -20.25
N VAL A 55 -32.56 4.42 -19.95
CA VAL A 55 -31.51 5.40 -20.25
C VAL A 55 -30.63 4.82 -21.36
N LEU A 56 -30.67 5.45 -22.54
CA LEU A 56 -29.90 5.04 -23.71
C LEU A 56 -28.69 5.96 -23.90
N GLY A 57 -27.52 5.44 -23.52
CA GLY A 57 -26.22 6.02 -23.84
C GLY A 57 -25.68 5.52 -25.19
N PRO A 58 -24.67 6.19 -25.76
CA PRO A 58 -24.08 5.83 -27.05
C PRO A 58 -23.26 4.53 -27.00
N ASP A 59 -23.42 3.66 -28.01
CA ASP A 59 -22.66 2.39 -28.19
C ASP A 59 -21.13 2.55 -28.22
N SER A 60 -20.65 3.73 -28.62
CA SER A 60 -19.24 4.04 -28.82
C SER A 60 -18.91 5.52 -28.55
N GLY A 61 -19.75 6.20 -27.77
CA GLY A 61 -19.52 7.59 -27.40
C GLY A 61 -18.41 7.71 -26.38
N GLY A 62 -17.63 8.79 -26.44
CA GLY A 62 -16.49 8.97 -25.54
C GLY A 62 -16.88 8.99 -24.04
N PRO A 63 -15.91 8.80 -23.12
CA PRO A 63 -16.17 8.52 -21.70
C PRO A 63 -17.08 9.51 -20.96
N ALA A 64 -17.21 10.75 -21.46
CA ALA A 64 -18.11 11.76 -20.89
C ALA A 64 -19.61 11.36 -21.00
N TYR A 65 -20.01 10.69 -22.08
CA TYR A 65 -21.41 10.28 -22.26
C TYR A 65 -21.77 9.00 -21.49
N GLU A 66 -20.81 8.07 -21.34
CA GLU A 66 -20.94 6.91 -20.44
C GLU A 66 -21.10 7.37 -18.99
N PHE A 67 -20.31 8.37 -18.56
CA PHE A 67 -20.42 8.99 -17.25
C PHE A 67 -21.78 9.69 -17.07
N ALA A 68 -22.23 10.50 -18.03
CA ALA A 68 -23.54 11.16 -17.97
C ALA A 68 -24.73 10.17 -17.92
N ALA A 69 -24.61 9.02 -18.59
CA ALA A 69 -25.62 7.96 -18.52
C ALA A 69 -25.74 7.37 -17.10
N GLN A 70 -24.61 7.24 -16.40
CA GLN A 70 -24.58 6.81 -15.01
C GLN A 70 -25.12 7.89 -14.06
N VAL A 71 -24.79 9.17 -14.29
CA VAL A 71 -25.36 10.30 -13.52
C VAL A 71 -26.88 10.34 -13.65
N LEU A 72 -27.42 10.22 -14.87
CA LEU A 72 -28.88 10.13 -15.09
C LEU A 72 -29.50 8.90 -14.42
N ALA A 73 -28.87 7.74 -14.53
CA ALA A 73 -29.35 6.50 -13.89
C ALA A 73 -29.31 6.59 -12.35
N GLN A 74 -28.29 7.23 -11.78
CA GLN A 74 -28.16 7.49 -10.34
C GLN A 74 -29.22 8.50 -9.87
N ALA A 75 -29.46 9.58 -10.61
CA ALA A 75 -30.48 10.55 -10.26
C ALA A 75 -31.90 9.95 -10.33
N LEU A 76 -32.22 9.18 -11.37
CA LEU A 76 -33.49 8.43 -11.45
C LEU A 76 -33.59 7.36 -10.36
N GLY A 77 -32.50 6.63 -10.07
CA GLY A 77 -32.45 5.64 -8.99
C GLY A 77 -32.62 6.27 -7.60
N GLY A 78 -32.12 7.49 -7.40
CA GLY A 78 -32.28 8.27 -6.18
C GLY A 78 -33.70 8.80 -5.95
N ILE A 79 -34.55 8.82 -6.98
CA ILE A 79 -36.00 8.99 -6.84
C ILE A 79 -36.74 7.65 -6.97
N HIS A 80 -36.05 6.53 -6.76
CA HIS A 80 -36.60 5.16 -6.78
C HIS A 80 -37.35 4.76 -8.06
N VAL A 81 -37.07 5.42 -9.19
CA VAL A 81 -37.58 5.04 -10.50
C VAL A 81 -36.86 3.77 -10.99
N PRO A 82 -37.57 2.73 -11.46
CA PRO A 82 -36.92 1.55 -12.06
C PRO A 82 -36.21 1.89 -13.38
N VAL A 83 -34.87 1.96 -13.36
CA VAL A 83 -34.05 2.26 -14.54
C VAL A 83 -33.49 1.01 -15.20
N MET A 84 -33.61 0.95 -16.53
CA MET A 84 -32.87 0.01 -17.38
C MET A 84 -31.71 0.74 -18.08
N THR A 85 -30.48 0.51 -17.63
CA THR A 85 -29.26 0.92 -18.33
C THR A 85 -28.79 -0.20 -19.28
N ARG A 86 -28.57 0.11 -20.56
CA ARG A 86 -28.09 -0.88 -21.56
C ARG A 86 -27.15 -0.25 -22.59
N GLY A 87 -26.00 -0.89 -22.82
CA GLY A 87 -25.01 -0.55 -23.85
C GLY A 87 -25.00 -1.51 -25.05
N VAL A 88 -26.14 -2.16 -25.34
CA VAL A 88 -26.32 -3.13 -26.45
C VAL A 88 -27.75 -2.95 -26.99
N PRO A 89 -27.98 -2.97 -28.33
CA PRO A 89 -29.27 -2.61 -28.92
C PRO A 89 -30.44 -3.48 -28.43
N VAL A 90 -31.50 -2.81 -27.96
CA VAL A 90 -32.84 -3.40 -27.89
C VAL A 90 -33.64 -2.84 -29.07
N PRO A 91 -34.23 -3.69 -29.95
CA PRO A 91 -34.98 -3.21 -31.12
C PRO A 91 -36.32 -2.52 -30.81
N THR A 92 -36.72 -2.46 -29.55
CA THR A 92 -37.98 -1.92 -29.06
C THR A 92 -37.80 -1.44 -27.62
N PRO A 93 -37.97 -0.12 -27.34
CA PRO A 93 -38.14 0.38 -25.98
C PRO A 93 -39.34 -0.27 -25.26
N PRO A 94 -39.42 -0.21 -23.91
CA PRO A 94 -40.57 -0.71 -23.16
C PRO A 94 -41.84 0.03 -23.57
N HIS A 95 -43.01 -0.63 -23.45
CA HIS A 95 -44.26 -0.05 -23.93
C HIS A 95 -45.42 -0.19 -22.92
N PRO A 96 -46.05 0.91 -22.47
CA PRO A 96 -45.62 2.32 -22.59
C PRO A 96 -44.50 2.68 -21.58
N GLY A 97 -43.89 3.86 -21.70
CA GLY A 97 -42.88 4.33 -20.74
C GLY A 97 -42.10 5.56 -21.22
N ILE A 98 -41.02 5.90 -20.51
CA ILE A 98 -40.14 7.05 -20.80
C ILE A 98 -38.74 6.56 -21.21
N VAL A 99 -38.17 7.16 -22.26
CA VAL A 99 -36.80 6.96 -22.71
C VAL A 99 -36.00 8.25 -22.57
N PHE A 100 -34.90 8.19 -21.82
CA PHE A 100 -33.90 9.25 -21.72
C PHE A 100 -32.77 8.98 -22.73
N LEU A 101 -32.55 9.92 -23.66
CA LEU A 101 -31.55 9.85 -24.72
C LEU A 101 -30.39 10.82 -24.44
N LEU A 102 -29.17 10.29 -24.43
CA LEU A 102 -27.93 11.07 -24.49
C LEU A 102 -27.41 11.15 -25.94
N PRO A 103 -26.49 12.07 -26.24
CA PRO A 103 -25.96 12.28 -27.59
C PRO A 103 -25.33 11.00 -28.14
N GLN A 104 -25.88 10.51 -29.25
CA GLN A 104 -25.49 9.25 -29.87
C GLN A 104 -25.80 9.28 -31.36
N THR A 105 -24.94 8.65 -32.17
CA THR A 105 -25.23 8.35 -33.57
C THR A 105 -26.24 7.22 -33.65
N VAL A 106 -27.29 7.37 -34.46
CA VAL A 106 -28.31 6.32 -34.66
C VAL A 106 -28.28 5.80 -36.10
N ASP A 107 -28.47 4.48 -36.24
CA ASP A 107 -28.72 3.84 -37.53
C ASP A 107 -30.22 3.86 -37.87
N GLY A 108 -30.56 3.42 -39.09
CA GLY A 108 -31.94 3.40 -39.58
C GLY A 108 -32.86 2.46 -38.81
N ASP A 109 -32.33 1.38 -38.21
CA ASP A 109 -33.12 0.41 -37.45
C ASP A 109 -33.47 0.97 -36.07
N ARG A 110 -32.50 1.60 -35.38
CA ARG A 110 -32.71 2.33 -34.11
C ARG A 110 -33.64 3.51 -34.28
N LEU A 111 -33.47 4.31 -35.33
CA LEU A 111 -34.37 5.42 -35.61
C LEU A 111 -35.81 4.91 -35.86
N SER A 112 -35.96 3.79 -36.58
CA SER A 112 -37.27 3.16 -36.80
C SER A 112 -37.88 2.64 -35.49
N ALA A 113 -37.08 2.09 -34.58
CA ALA A 113 -37.51 1.65 -33.26
C ALA A 113 -37.97 2.82 -32.36
N LEU A 114 -37.23 3.94 -32.37
CA LEU A 114 -37.59 5.15 -31.63
C LEU A 114 -38.86 5.81 -32.18
N ARG A 115 -39.00 5.88 -33.52
CA ARG A 115 -40.24 6.35 -34.18
C ARG A 115 -41.43 5.49 -33.75
N ARG A 116 -41.31 4.17 -33.87
CA ARG A 116 -42.37 3.25 -33.48
C ARG A 116 -42.74 3.37 -32.00
N PHE A 117 -41.77 3.48 -31.10
CA PHE A 117 -42.04 3.67 -29.68
C PHE A 117 -42.82 4.97 -29.42
N ARG A 118 -42.46 6.07 -30.08
CA ARG A 118 -43.22 7.32 -30.04
C ARG A 118 -44.65 7.14 -30.58
N ASP A 119 -44.78 6.53 -31.76
CA ASP A 119 -46.06 6.28 -32.44
C ASP A 119 -47.01 5.37 -31.64
N ASP A 120 -46.48 4.33 -30.99
CA ASP A 120 -47.24 3.39 -30.16
C ASP A 120 -47.67 4.03 -28.81
N GLY A 121 -47.04 5.16 -28.39
CA GLY A 121 -47.46 5.98 -27.26
C GLY A 121 -46.40 6.30 -26.19
N GLY A 122 -45.12 6.05 -26.45
CA GLY A 122 -43.99 6.33 -25.57
C GLY A 122 -43.62 7.81 -25.42
N ARG A 123 -42.66 8.11 -24.54
CA ARG A 123 -42.18 9.48 -24.24
C ARG A 123 -40.66 9.57 -24.35
N ILE A 124 -40.15 10.65 -24.94
CA ILE A 124 -38.70 10.82 -25.20
C ILE A 124 -38.18 12.09 -24.53
N VAL A 125 -37.20 11.97 -23.63
CA VAL A 125 -36.46 13.09 -23.05
C VAL A 125 -35.04 13.07 -23.59
N THR A 126 -34.58 14.17 -24.18
CA THR A 126 -33.23 14.27 -24.75
C THR A 126 -32.35 15.23 -23.94
N PHE A 127 -31.06 14.88 -23.78
CA PHE A 127 -30.04 15.71 -23.15
C PHE A 127 -28.85 15.91 -24.10
N GLY A 128 -28.39 17.14 -24.25
CA GLY A 128 -27.33 17.54 -25.17
C GLY A 128 -27.77 17.51 -26.65
N VAL A 129 -26.85 17.91 -27.54
CA VAL A 129 -27.11 17.95 -28.99
C VAL A 129 -27.26 16.54 -29.54
N GLN A 130 -28.40 16.28 -30.19
CA GLN A 130 -28.73 14.98 -30.78
C GLN A 130 -28.26 14.85 -32.23
N ASP A 131 -28.29 13.62 -32.74
CA ASP A 131 -28.14 13.33 -34.17
C ASP A 131 -29.22 14.05 -35.01
N GLU A 132 -28.88 14.44 -36.24
CA GLU A 132 -29.78 15.15 -37.16
C GLU A 132 -31.08 14.37 -37.41
N ALA A 133 -31.02 13.04 -37.47
CA ALA A 133 -32.20 12.21 -37.70
C ALA A 133 -33.14 12.11 -36.47
N ILE A 134 -32.60 12.21 -35.25
CA ILE A 134 -33.39 12.34 -34.01
C ILE A 134 -34.01 13.74 -33.94
N SER A 135 -33.22 14.76 -34.27
CA SER A 135 -33.66 16.15 -34.31
C SER A 135 -34.83 16.33 -35.29
N GLU A 136 -34.73 15.81 -36.51
CA GLU A 136 -35.81 15.81 -37.49
C GLU A 136 -37.03 14.98 -37.03
N MET A 137 -36.82 13.84 -36.36
CA MET A 137 -37.91 13.02 -35.81
C MET A 137 -38.75 13.77 -34.76
N LEU A 138 -38.11 14.57 -33.92
CA LEU A 138 -38.77 15.33 -32.84
C LEU A 138 -39.22 16.73 -33.29
N GLY A 139 -38.72 17.26 -34.41
CA GLY A 139 -38.87 18.67 -34.74
C GLY A 139 -37.99 19.59 -33.87
N LEU A 140 -36.94 19.03 -33.28
CA LEU A 140 -36.00 19.69 -32.37
C LEU A 140 -34.89 20.39 -33.16
N THR A 141 -34.67 21.66 -32.89
CA THR A 141 -33.53 22.45 -33.36
C THR A 141 -32.60 22.77 -32.20
N CYS A 142 -31.36 22.27 -32.27
CA CYS A 142 -30.30 22.59 -31.32
C CYS A 142 -29.30 23.57 -31.95
N ARG A 143 -28.97 24.66 -31.25
CA ARG A 143 -27.95 25.64 -31.64
C ARG A 143 -26.86 25.69 -30.58
N MET A 144 -25.64 25.29 -30.93
CA MET A 144 -24.48 25.43 -30.05
C MET A 144 -24.29 26.89 -29.60
N GLU A 145 -24.10 27.09 -28.30
CA GLU A 145 -23.60 28.36 -27.77
C GLU A 145 -22.06 28.38 -27.83
N SER A 146 -21.48 29.57 -28.01
CA SER A 146 -20.04 29.76 -28.28
C SER A 146 -19.28 30.54 -27.21
N ASP A 147 -19.98 31.06 -26.20
CA ASP A 147 -19.43 31.95 -25.20
C ASP A 147 -18.88 31.16 -23.99
N PRO A 148 -17.83 31.66 -23.29
CA PRO A 148 -17.31 31.01 -22.10
C PRO A 148 -18.37 30.97 -20.99
N LEU A 149 -18.63 29.78 -20.48
CA LEU A 149 -19.71 29.53 -19.51
C LEU A 149 -19.23 29.77 -18.07
N PRO A 150 -19.95 30.53 -17.24
CA PRO A 150 -19.68 30.58 -15.80
C PRO A 150 -19.90 29.18 -15.19
N GLN A 151 -19.12 28.85 -14.15
CA GLN A 151 -19.17 27.53 -13.48
C GLN A 151 -19.37 27.71 -11.96
N PRO A 152 -20.45 27.15 -11.37
CA PRO A 152 -21.53 26.41 -12.02
C PRO A 152 -22.35 27.28 -12.99
N LEU A 153 -22.88 26.62 -14.03
CA LEU A 153 -23.89 27.19 -14.91
C LEU A 153 -25.26 26.96 -14.30
N ARG A 154 -25.97 28.04 -13.95
CA ARG A 154 -27.36 27.96 -13.52
C ARG A 154 -28.27 27.61 -14.69
N VAL A 155 -29.08 26.57 -14.54
CA VAL A 155 -30.25 26.30 -15.37
C VAL A 155 -31.49 26.67 -14.57
N VAL A 156 -32.14 27.78 -14.91
CA VAL A 156 -33.41 28.21 -14.28
C VAL A 156 -34.54 27.45 -14.93
N VAL A 157 -35.42 26.83 -14.13
CA VAL A 157 -36.67 26.21 -14.57
C VAL A 157 -37.82 27.04 -13.99
N GLU A 158 -38.86 27.30 -14.78
CA GLU A 158 -40.04 28.02 -14.29
C GLU A 158 -41.17 27.05 -13.93
N GLU A 159 -41.53 26.99 -12.64
CA GLU A 159 -42.55 26.06 -12.11
C GLU A 159 -43.91 26.15 -12.82
N ARG A 160 -44.25 27.29 -13.44
CA ARG A 160 -45.51 27.44 -14.20
C ARG A 160 -45.58 26.55 -15.44
N HIS A 161 -44.43 26.17 -15.98
CA HIS A 161 -44.30 25.36 -17.20
C HIS A 161 -43.98 23.90 -16.88
N LEU A 162 -43.20 23.65 -15.82
CA LEU A 162 -42.92 22.31 -15.31
C LEU A 162 -43.05 22.28 -13.77
N PRO A 163 -44.28 22.11 -13.25
CA PRO A 163 -44.53 22.11 -11.81
C PRO A 163 -43.69 21.07 -11.08
N GLY A 164 -43.17 21.44 -9.91
CA GLY A 164 -42.36 20.55 -9.06
C GLY A 164 -40.86 20.47 -9.40
N ALA A 165 -40.42 20.96 -10.56
CA ALA A 165 -38.99 21.07 -10.87
C ALA A 165 -38.26 22.13 -10.01
N GLY A 166 -39.00 23.06 -9.41
CA GLY A 166 -38.48 24.20 -8.64
C GLY A 166 -37.80 25.27 -9.49
N GLU A 167 -37.11 26.20 -8.83
CA GLU A 167 -36.42 27.35 -9.46
C GLU A 167 -35.15 27.00 -10.28
N GLY A 168 -34.98 25.71 -10.62
CA GLY A 168 -33.84 25.21 -11.38
C GLY A 168 -32.71 24.56 -10.54
N LEU A 169 -31.59 24.35 -11.23
CA LEU A 169 -30.45 23.54 -10.81
C LEU A 169 -29.11 24.09 -11.33
N ASP A 170 -28.02 23.72 -10.66
CA ASP A 170 -26.64 24.07 -11.05
C ASP A 170 -25.97 22.94 -11.85
N GLN A 171 -25.22 23.26 -12.89
CA GLN A 171 -24.57 22.27 -13.77
C GLN A 171 -23.12 22.66 -14.11
N TYR A 172 -22.23 21.67 -14.14
CA TYR A 172 -20.78 21.86 -14.35
C TYR A 172 -20.38 21.43 -15.78
N VAL A 173 -20.92 22.14 -16.76
CA VAL A 173 -20.86 21.77 -18.19
C VAL A 173 -19.98 22.72 -18.99
N ASP A 174 -19.07 22.17 -19.80
CA ASP A 174 -18.17 22.91 -20.68
C ASP A 174 -18.83 23.30 -22.02
N ARG A 175 -19.94 22.65 -22.39
CA ARG A 175 -20.64 22.83 -23.66
C ARG A 175 -22.15 22.74 -23.50
N ILE A 176 -22.86 23.69 -24.11
CA ILE A 176 -24.32 23.77 -24.13
C ILE A 176 -24.85 24.18 -25.51
N ALA A 177 -26.15 24.00 -25.71
CA ALA A 177 -26.87 24.48 -26.88
C ALA A 177 -28.21 25.12 -26.47
N SER A 178 -28.65 26.18 -27.14
CA SER A 178 -30.07 26.56 -27.10
C SER A 178 -30.92 25.50 -27.82
N VAL A 179 -32.07 25.15 -27.24
CA VAL A 179 -33.03 24.20 -27.83
C VAL A 179 -34.35 24.88 -28.18
N SER A 180 -35.00 24.41 -29.24
CA SER A 180 -36.34 24.84 -29.65
C SER A 180 -37.06 23.76 -30.46
N GLY A 181 -38.38 23.67 -30.34
CA GLY A 181 -39.22 22.72 -31.07
C GLY A 181 -40.09 23.39 -32.14
N ALA A 182 -40.61 22.59 -33.07
CA ALA A 182 -41.68 23.00 -33.98
C ALA A 182 -43.02 23.19 -33.26
N ASP A 183 -43.21 22.46 -32.16
CA ASP A 183 -44.34 22.42 -31.24
C ASP A 183 -43.85 22.44 -29.78
N GLY A 184 -44.71 22.80 -28.83
CA GLY A 184 -44.36 22.95 -27.42
C GLY A 184 -43.93 24.36 -27.00
N GLU A 185 -43.25 24.48 -25.85
CA GLU A 185 -42.78 25.75 -25.28
C GLU A 185 -41.42 25.63 -24.56
N ALA A 186 -40.77 26.76 -24.34
CA ALA A 186 -39.54 26.86 -23.54
C ALA A 186 -39.87 26.75 -22.05
N VAL A 187 -39.12 25.90 -21.32
CA VAL A 187 -39.37 25.60 -19.90
C VAL A 187 -38.15 25.81 -19.00
N ALA A 188 -36.96 25.93 -19.59
CA ALA A 188 -35.74 26.23 -18.85
C ALA A 188 -34.80 27.18 -19.62
N TRP A 189 -34.00 27.97 -18.89
CA TRP A 189 -33.11 29.00 -19.42
C TRP A 189 -31.74 28.97 -18.73
N TYR A 190 -30.69 29.33 -19.46
CA TYR A 190 -29.35 29.47 -18.92
C TYR A 190 -29.16 30.84 -18.24
N GLY A 191 -28.61 30.82 -17.03
CA GLY A 191 -28.34 32.00 -16.20
C GLY A 191 -29.58 32.56 -15.52
N GLU A 192 -30.51 33.14 -16.29
CA GLU A 192 -31.74 33.76 -15.81
C GLU A 192 -32.93 33.48 -16.73
N ALA A 193 -34.16 33.62 -16.21
CA ALA A 193 -35.39 33.44 -16.98
C ALA A 193 -35.45 34.43 -18.16
N GLY A 194 -35.63 33.91 -19.37
CA GLY A 194 -35.56 34.69 -20.61
C GLY A 194 -34.17 34.80 -21.24
N GLY A 195 -33.15 34.14 -20.67
CA GLY A 195 -31.84 33.95 -21.29
C GLY A 195 -31.85 32.98 -22.50
N ALA A 196 -30.70 32.37 -22.80
CA ALA A 196 -30.63 31.30 -23.80
C ALA A 196 -31.48 30.10 -23.37
N VAL A 197 -32.25 29.51 -24.29
CA VAL A 197 -33.26 28.47 -23.95
C VAL A 197 -32.58 27.14 -23.70
N ALA A 198 -32.45 26.78 -22.42
CA ALA A 198 -31.83 25.55 -21.97
C ALA A 198 -32.72 24.32 -22.17
N GLY A 199 -34.04 24.48 -22.03
CA GLY A 199 -34.99 23.36 -22.05
C GLY A 199 -36.29 23.68 -22.78
N TRP A 200 -36.82 22.69 -23.49
CA TRP A 200 -38.05 22.74 -24.28
C TRP A 200 -38.93 21.53 -23.98
N LEU A 201 -40.26 21.76 -23.90
CA LEU A 201 -41.26 20.73 -23.57
C LEU A 201 -42.39 20.73 -24.61
N ALA A 202 -42.67 19.55 -25.15
CA ALA A 202 -43.85 19.24 -25.95
C ALA A 202 -44.74 18.19 -25.21
N ASP A 203 -45.82 17.75 -25.83
CA ASP A 203 -46.76 16.82 -25.17
C ASP A 203 -46.22 15.39 -25.02
N ASP A 204 -45.36 14.94 -25.95
CA ASP A 204 -44.79 13.59 -25.98
C ASP A 204 -43.26 13.53 -25.94
N TRP A 205 -42.57 14.68 -25.93
CA TRP A 205 -41.11 14.76 -25.79
C TRP A 205 -40.64 16.02 -25.04
N ALA A 206 -39.42 15.96 -24.52
CA ALA A 206 -38.69 17.09 -23.96
C ALA A 206 -37.23 17.09 -24.43
N ALA A 207 -36.60 18.26 -24.47
CA ALA A 207 -35.18 18.41 -24.80
C ALA A 207 -34.48 19.41 -23.90
N PHE A 208 -33.25 19.08 -23.53
CA PHE A 208 -32.37 19.90 -22.70
C PHE A 208 -31.01 20.02 -23.37
N GLY A 209 -30.53 21.25 -23.56
CA GLY A 209 -29.36 21.55 -24.39
C GLY A 209 -28.00 21.21 -23.78
N TRP A 210 -27.97 20.67 -22.57
CA TRP A 210 -26.76 20.31 -21.82
C TRP A 210 -26.75 18.81 -21.48
N VAL A 211 -25.59 18.32 -21.05
CA VAL A 211 -25.40 16.95 -20.57
C VAL A 211 -25.37 16.95 -19.03
N PRO A 212 -26.17 16.12 -18.33
CA PRO A 212 -26.25 16.15 -16.87
C PRO A 212 -24.93 15.87 -16.14
N THR A 213 -24.76 16.57 -15.02
CA THR A 213 -23.61 16.47 -14.11
C THR A 213 -24.09 16.32 -12.66
N PRO A 214 -23.34 15.62 -11.79
CA PRO A 214 -23.80 15.27 -10.44
C PRO A 214 -23.60 16.38 -9.39
N GLY A 215 -23.27 17.62 -9.80
CA GLY A 215 -22.98 18.71 -8.87
C GLY A 215 -24.18 19.36 -8.18
N ASP A 216 -25.41 19.00 -8.60
CA ASP A 216 -26.68 19.38 -7.95
C ASP A 216 -27.67 18.21 -8.11
N SER A 217 -27.47 17.16 -7.31
CA SER A 217 -28.29 15.95 -7.39
C SER A 217 -29.76 16.21 -7.04
N GLU A 218 -30.07 17.02 -6.03
CA GLU A 218 -31.45 17.35 -5.65
C GLU A 218 -32.15 18.15 -6.76
N GLY A 219 -31.49 19.13 -7.38
CA GLY A 219 -32.02 19.88 -8.52
C GLY A 219 -32.29 19.00 -9.74
N LEU A 220 -31.36 18.09 -10.06
CA LEU A 220 -31.55 17.12 -11.14
C LEU A 220 -32.70 16.14 -10.83
N GLN A 221 -32.79 15.63 -9.60
CA GLN A 221 -33.87 14.75 -9.15
C GLN A 221 -35.24 15.44 -9.18
N ARG A 222 -35.36 16.71 -8.79
CA ARG A 222 -36.60 17.48 -8.91
C ARG A 222 -37.02 17.66 -10.37
N LEU A 223 -36.09 18.02 -11.25
CA LEU A 223 -36.34 18.13 -12.69
C LEU A 223 -36.82 16.79 -13.29
N LEU A 224 -36.14 15.69 -12.97
CA LEU A 224 -36.48 14.35 -13.45
C LEU A 224 -37.82 13.86 -12.88
N GLY A 225 -38.09 14.07 -11.59
CA GLY A 225 -39.35 13.73 -10.95
C GLY A 225 -40.54 14.50 -11.53
N ALA A 226 -40.35 15.77 -11.88
CA ALA A 226 -41.37 16.57 -12.56
C ALA A 226 -41.63 16.09 -14.01
N LEU A 227 -40.58 15.67 -14.74
CA LEU A 227 -40.72 15.06 -16.07
C LEU A 227 -41.45 13.71 -15.99
N VAL A 228 -41.12 12.86 -15.01
CA VAL A 228 -41.84 11.60 -14.77
C VAL A 228 -43.31 11.90 -14.46
N ALA A 229 -43.60 12.80 -13.51
CA ALA A 229 -44.98 13.19 -13.19
C ALA A 229 -45.76 13.80 -14.38
N ARG A 230 -45.09 14.49 -15.32
CA ARG A 230 -45.71 15.08 -16.52
C ARG A 230 -46.01 14.05 -17.63
N PHE A 231 -45.28 12.94 -17.66
CA PHE A 231 -45.30 11.97 -18.75
C PHE A 231 -45.86 10.60 -18.37
N ASP A 232 -45.75 10.21 -17.10
CA ASP A 232 -46.17 8.92 -16.55
C ASP A 232 -46.51 9.05 -15.04
N GLU A 233 -47.78 9.36 -14.75
CA GLU A 233 -48.29 9.51 -13.37
C GLU A 233 -48.24 8.19 -12.57
N GLU A 234 -48.30 7.03 -13.23
CA GLU A 234 -48.23 5.73 -12.57
C GLU A 234 -46.79 5.42 -12.12
N ALA A 235 -45.79 5.69 -12.98
CA ALA A 235 -44.38 5.63 -12.60
C ALA A 235 -44.05 6.60 -11.46
N ALA A 236 -44.62 7.81 -11.46
CA ALA A 236 -44.48 8.76 -10.36
C ALA A 236 -45.07 8.21 -9.04
N LEU A 237 -46.25 7.56 -9.09
CA LEU A 237 -46.88 6.97 -7.90
C LEU A 237 -46.08 5.77 -7.34
N LEU A 238 -45.50 4.94 -8.21
CA LEU A 238 -44.64 3.82 -7.80
C LEU A 238 -43.32 4.31 -7.18
N SER A 239 -42.69 5.31 -7.81
CA SER A 239 -41.53 6.03 -7.30
C SER A 239 -41.81 6.61 -5.91
N PHE A 240 -42.92 7.33 -5.74
CA PHE A 240 -43.36 7.88 -4.47
C PHE A 240 -43.52 6.82 -3.36
N GLN A 241 -44.11 5.66 -3.66
CA GLN A 241 -44.25 4.57 -2.68
C GLN A 241 -42.89 4.04 -2.22
N ALA A 242 -41.96 3.82 -3.15
CA ALA A 242 -40.62 3.35 -2.82
C ALA A 242 -39.80 4.39 -2.03
N MET A 243 -39.94 5.69 -2.35
CA MET A 243 -39.36 6.80 -1.57
C MET A 243 -39.91 6.82 -0.13
N LEU A 244 -41.22 6.63 0.07
CA LEU A 244 -41.81 6.56 1.42
C LEU A 244 -41.27 5.41 2.27
N ASP A 245 -40.97 4.27 1.63
CA ASP A 245 -40.39 3.10 2.29
C ASP A 245 -38.90 3.32 2.63
N GLU A 246 -38.10 3.84 1.69
CA GLU A 246 -36.67 4.14 1.93
C GLU A 246 -36.49 5.25 2.97
N PHE A 247 -37.31 6.31 2.94
CA PHE A 247 -37.28 7.39 3.94
C PHE A 247 -37.38 6.86 5.39
N ALA A 248 -38.04 5.72 5.61
CA ALA A 248 -38.13 5.11 6.93
C ALA A 248 -36.84 4.37 7.37
N VAL A 249 -35.98 3.94 6.44
CA VAL A 249 -34.78 3.11 6.70
C VAL A 249 -33.45 3.73 6.26
N MET A 250 -33.51 4.89 5.60
CA MET A 250 -32.37 5.66 5.08
C MET A 250 -31.24 5.78 6.10
N GLY A 251 -29.99 5.65 5.64
CA GLY A 251 -28.81 5.61 6.52
C GLY A 251 -28.61 4.27 7.22
N GLY A 252 -29.50 3.29 7.05
CA GLY A 252 -29.40 1.95 7.66
C GLY A 252 -30.13 1.82 9.00
N PHE A 253 -31.03 2.76 9.31
CA PHE A 253 -31.91 2.66 10.47
C PHE A 253 -33.05 1.67 10.18
N SER A 254 -33.66 1.10 11.23
CA SER A 254 -34.75 0.10 11.08
C SER A 254 -36.16 0.70 11.08
N GLY A 255 -36.28 2.02 10.96
CA GLY A 255 -37.57 2.72 11.00
C GLY A 255 -37.45 4.18 11.45
N LEU A 256 -38.36 5.02 10.97
CA LEU A 256 -38.37 6.47 11.20
C LEU A 256 -38.37 6.88 12.68
N GLY A 257 -39.03 6.10 13.55
CA GLY A 257 -39.00 6.34 15.00
C GLY A 257 -37.61 6.11 15.63
N VAL A 258 -36.77 5.29 15.01
CA VAL A 258 -35.36 5.09 15.43
C VAL A 258 -34.51 6.27 14.96
N VAL A 259 -34.75 6.78 13.74
CA VAL A 259 -34.11 8.01 13.23
C VAL A 259 -34.42 9.18 14.15
N GLN A 260 -35.70 9.43 14.45
CA GLN A 260 -36.13 10.48 15.38
C GLN A 260 -35.45 10.35 16.76
N ALA A 261 -35.53 9.17 17.39
CA ALA A 261 -34.91 8.95 18.70
C ALA A 261 -33.37 9.09 18.68
N TYR A 262 -32.72 8.83 17.55
CA TYR A 262 -31.27 9.02 17.38
C TYR A 262 -30.93 10.51 17.21
N VAL A 263 -31.64 11.23 16.33
CA VAL A 263 -31.46 12.68 16.10
C VAL A 263 -31.79 13.48 17.36
N ASP A 264 -32.82 13.10 18.12
CA ASP A 264 -33.14 13.71 19.42
C ASP A 264 -31.98 13.60 20.43
N ARG A 265 -31.28 12.46 20.40
CA ARG A 265 -30.22 12.10 21.35
C ARG A 265 -28.83 12.63 20.97
N GLN A 266 -28.51 12.63 19.68
CA GLN A 266 -27.15 12.91 19.16
C GLN A 266 -27.07 14.13 18.23
N GLY A 267 -28.17 14.51 17.58
CA GLY A 267 -28.21 15.64 16.66
C GLY A 267 -28.21 16.99 17.38
N THR A 268 -27.65 18.01 16.72
CA THR A 268 -27.78 19.40 17.18
C THR A 268 -29.17 19.95 16.84
N ASP A 269 -29.49 21.15 17.34
CA ASP A 269 -30.74 21.85 16.98
C ASP A 269 -30.89 22.05 15.46
N THR A 270 -29.78 22.06 14.69
CA THR A 270 -29.83 22.11 13.22
C THR A 270 -30.33 20.80 12.63
N GLN A 271 -29.79 19.65 13.02
CA GLN A 271 -30.28 18.35 12.53
C GLN A 271 -31.73 18.08 12.95
N LYS A 272 -32.14 18.56 14.15
CA LYS A 272 -33.53 18.47 14.60
C LYS A 272 -34.48 19.27 13.70
N ARG A 273 -34.15 20.54 13.40
CA ARG A 273 -34.93 21.36 12.46
C ARG A 273 -34.98 20.79 11.04
N LEU A 274 -33.87 20.22 10.55
CA LEU A 274 -33.82 19.55 9.24
C LEU A 274 -34.74 18.33 9.21
N LEU A 275 -34.71 17.50 10.27
CA LEU A 275 -35.61 16.35 10.40
C LEU A 275 -37.09 16.78 10.50
N ASP A 276 -37.41 17.79 11.32
CA ASP A 276 -38.78 18.32 11.44
C ASP A 276 -39.31 18.84 10.10
N ALA A 277 -38.46 19.53 9.32
CA ALA A 277 -38.81 20.01 7.99
C ALA A 277 -38.95 18.87 6.97
N ALA A 278 -38.09 17.85 7.01
CA ALA A 278 -38.21 16.64 6.20
C ALA A 278 -39.53 15.89 6.48
N LEU A 279 -39.88 15.76 7.77
CA LEU A 279 -41.15 15.17 8.21
C LEU A 279 -42.36 15.99 7.76
N GLY A 280 -42.27 17.32 7.77
CA GLY A 280 -43.28 18.23 7.23
C GLY A 280 -43.51 18.01 5.74
N LEU A 281 -42.45 18.08 4.93
CA LEU A 281 -42.52 17.84 3.48
C LEU A 281 -43.02 16.44 3.14
N ARG A 282 -42.69 15.42 3.93
CA ARG A 282 -43.26 14.08 3.76
C ARG A 282 -44.78 14.04 3.98
N GLN A 283 -45.32 14.87 4.87
CA GLN A 283 -46.79 15.00 5.03
C GLN A 283 -47.40 15.80 3.87
N GLU A 284 -46.72 16.82 3.36
CA GLU A 284 -47.15 17.54 2.15
C GLU A 284 -47.18 16.62 0.92
N ALA A 285 -46.20 15.72 0.77
CA ALA A 285 -46.16 14.72 -0.30
C ALA A 285 -47.33 13.72 -0.21
N LEU A 286 -47.67 13.27 1.00
CA LEU A 286 -48.85 12.42 1.26
C LEU A 286 -50.15 13.16 0.90
N ALA A 287 -50.31 14.42 1.32
CA ALA A 287 -51.48 15.22 0.97
C ALA A 287 -51.60 15.46 -0.55
N ALA A 288 -50.49 15.77 -1.22
CA ALA A 288 -50.46 15.93 -2.67
C ALA A 288 -50.81 14.63 -3.42
N SER A 289 -50.45 13.46 -2.87
CA SER A 289 -50.89 12.15 -3.39
C SER A 289 -52.40 11.94 -3.22
N GLU A 290 -52.98 12.29 -2.06
CA GLU A 290 -54.43 12.26 -1.83
C GLU A 290 -55.21 13.24 -2.73
N GLU A 291 -54.61 14.38 -3.07
CA GLU A 291 -55.16 15.39 -4.00
C GLU A 291 -54.98 15.02 -5.48
N GLY A 292 -54.21 13.97 -5.81
CA GLY A 292 -53.91 13.55 -7.18
C GLY A 292 -52.90 14.43 -7.91
N SER A 293 -52.09 15.21 -7.19
CA SER A 293 -51.07 16.10 -7.76
C SER A 293 -49.70 15.41 -7.83
N ALA A 294 -49.48 14.60 -8.88
CA ALA A 294 -48.24 13.84 -9.06
C ALA A 294 -46.97 14.72 -9.02
N ALA A 295 -47.04 15.93 -9.60
CA ALA A 295 -45.93 16.87 -9.63
C ALA A 295 -45.56 17.41 -8.23
N ALA A 296 -46.57 17.80 -7.42
CA ALA A 296 -46.34 18.29 -6.07
C ALA A 296 -45.90 17.15 -5.12
N MET A 297 -46.48 15.95 -5.30
CA MET A 297 -46.10 14.73 -4.59
C MET A 297 -44.61 14.41 -4.79
N MET A 298 -44.15 14.35 -6.05
CA MET A 298 -42.73 14.10 -6.37
C MET A 298 -41.82 15.20 -5.81
N ALA A 299 -42.16 16.47 -6.00
CA ALA A 299 -41.34 17.59 -5.54
C ALA A 299 -41.18 17.62 -4.01
N ALA A 300 -42.27 17.36 -3.27
CA ALA A 300 -42.25 17.30 -1.82
C ALA A 300 -41.44 16.10 -1.32
N SER A 301 -41.54 14.93 -1.96
CA SER A 301 -40.75 13.75 -1.59
C SER A 301 -39.25 13.92 -1.82
N VAL A 302 -38.82 14.44 -2.97
CA VAL A 302 -37.38 14.67 -3.25
C VAL A 302 -36.78 15.63 -2.23
N ARG A 303 -37.48 16.73 -1.91
CA ARG A 303 -37.04 17.68 -0.90
C ARG A 303 -37.08 17.11 0.53
N ALA A 304 -38.05 16.25 0.84
CA ALA A 304 -38.11 15.56 2.12
C ALA A 304 -36.88 14.68 2.33
N GLU A 305 -36.51 13.89 1.32
CA GLU A 305 -35.30 13.06 1.34
C GLU A 305 -34.02 13.89 1.39
N GLY A 306 -33.91 14.98 0.61
CA GLY A 306 -32.77 15.90 0.67
C GLY A 306 -32.54 16.47 2.08
N LEU A 307 -33.60 16.94 2.75
CA LEU A 307 -33.50 17.43 4.13
C LEU A 307 -33.21 16.32 5.14
N LEU A 308 -33.74 15.11 4.95
CA LEU A 308 -33.39 13.95 5.79
C LEU A 308 -31.91 13.60 5.63
N ARG A 309 -31.39 13.55 4.39
CA ARG A 309 -29.97 13.31 4.08
C ARG A 309 -29.08 14.36 4.77
N GLN A 310 -29.40 15.65 4.65
CA GLN A 310 -28.69 16.72 5.37
C GLN A 310 -28.74 16.55 6.90
N ALA A 311 -29.88 16.13 7.45
CA ALA A 311 -29.99 15.82 8.88
C ALA A 311 -29.08 14.65 9.29
N LEU A 312 -29.02 13.60 8.47
CA LEU A 312 -28.18 12.41 8.70
C LEU A 312 -26.68 12.70 8.53
N TYR A 313 -26.27 13.50 7.55
CA TYR A 313 -24.88 13.92 7.34
C TYR A 313 -24.30 14.59 8.60
N GLY A 314 -25.11 15.43 9.24
CA GLY A 314 -24.77 16.12 10.49
C GLY A 314 -24.71 15.26 11.76
N LEU A 315 -24.97 13.95 11.69
CA LEU A 315 -24.92 13.06 12.86
C LEU A 315 -23.52 12.52 13.16
N MET A 316 -22.60 12.54 12.20
CA MET A 316 -21.23 12.12 12.45
C MET A 316 -20.45 13.26 13.14
N PRO A 317 -19.94 13.08 14.37
CA PRO A 317 -19.22 14.14 15.06
C PRO A 317 -17.87 14.44 14.40
N PRO A 318 -17.38 15.69 14.46
CA PRO A 318 -16.08 16.05 13.90
C PRO A 318 -14.92 15.58 14.77
N ALA A 319 -13.81 15.21 14.12
CA ALA A 319 -12.58 14.81 14.80
C ALA A 319 -11.54 15.95 14.84
N ILE A 320 -10.86 16.08 15.98
CA ILE A 320 -9.74 17.00 16.23
C ILE A 320 -8.43 16.32 15.83
N GLY A 321 -7.44 17.08 15.33
CA GLY A 321 -6.10 16.58 15.00
C GLY A 321 -6.08 15.62 13.80
N GLU A 322 -7.04 15.78 12.89
CA GLU A 322 -7.29 14.90 11.75
C GLU A 322 -6.85 15.62 10.46
N MET A 323 -5.98 15.00 9.66
CA MET A 323 -5.75 15.46 8.29
C MET A 323 -6.96 15.10 7.43
N ARG A 324 -7.56 16.10 6.77
CA ARG A 324 -8.73 15.97 5.91
C ARG A 324 -8.31 16.45 4.54
N ALA A 325 -7.86 15.50 3.72
CA ALA A 325 -7.19 15.78 2.47
C ALA A 325 -8.04 15.44 1.25
N VAL A 326 -7.81 16.16 0.14
CA VAL A 326 -8.27 15.75 -1.18
C VAL A 326 -7.10 15.69 -2.16
N PHE A 327 -7.15 14.77 -3.12
CA PHE A 327 -6.33 14.83 -4.33
C PHE A 327 -7.08 15.62 -5.38
N ALA A 328 -6.45 16.60 -6.01
CA ALA A 328 -7.08 17.44 -7.02
C ALA A 328 -6.12 17.82 -8.15
N ALA A 329 -6.65 17.94 -9.36
CA ALA A 329 -5.98 18.72 -10.40
C ALA A 329 -6.15 20.23 -10.10
N PRO A 330 -5.27 21.11 -10.62
CA PRO A 330 -5.53 22.54 -10.57
C PRO A 330 -6.85 22.90 -11.25
N PRO A 331 -7.62 23.86 -10.70
CA PRO A 331 -8.83 24.34 -11.35
C PRO A 331 -8.53 25.03 -12.69
N SER A 332 -9.57 25.20 -13.51
CA SER A 332 -9.46 26.00 -14.73
C SER A 332 -9.01 27.44 -14.41
N PRO A 333 -8.30 28.14 -15.32
CA PRO A 333 -7.79 29.48 -15.08
C PRO A 333 -8.86 30.44 -14.52
N GLY A 334 -8.53 31.13 -13.44
CA GLY A 334 -9.45 32.01 -12.72
C GLY A 334 -10.37 31.33 -11.67
N GLY A 335 -10.58 30.01 -11.73
CA GLY A 335 -11.46 29.27 -10.80
C GLY A 335 -10.84 28.92 -9.43
N ALA A 336 -9.71 29.55 -9.08
CA ALA A 336 -8.95 29.23 -7.87
C ALA A 336 -9.62 29.72 -6.57
N GLU A 337 -10.41 30.80 -6.62
CA GLU A 337 -11.13 31.33 -5.45
C GLU A 337 -12.27 30.41 -5.04
N GLU A 338 -13.05 29.93 -6.00
CA GLU A 338 -14.17 29.02 -5.79
C GLU A 338 -13.66 27.64 -5.36
N PHE A 339 -12.60 27.13 -6.01
CA PHE A 339 -11.94 25.89 -5.60
C PHE A 339 -11.48 25.90 -4.14
N VAL A 340 -10.84 26.97 -3.70
CA VAL A 340 -10.43 27.12 -2.29
C VAL A 340 -11.65 27.33 -1.38
N ALA A 341 -12.67 28.08 -1.82
CA ALA A 341 -13.89 28.31 -1.04
C ALA A 341 -14.61 26.99 -0.71
N ASP A 342 -14.84 26.14 -1.70
CA ASP A 342 -15.57 24.88 -1.56
C ASP A 342 -14.83 23.93 -0.60
N LEU A 343 -13.51 23.79 -0.74
CA LEU A 343 -12.71 22.94 0.15
C LEU A 343 -12.75 23.43 1.60
N VAL A 344 -12.56 24.73 1.82
CA VAL A 344 -12.62 25.32 3.17
C VAL A 344 -14.02 25.20 3.77
N ALA A 345 -15.08 25.43 2.98
CA ALA A 345 -16.47 25.30 3.43
C ALA A 345 -16.84 23.86 3.83
N GLY A 346 -16.33 22.87 3.12
CA GLY A 346 -16.45 21.45 3.49
C GLY A 346 -15.51 20.98 4.61
N GLY A 347 -14.72 21.88 5.21
CA GLY A 347 -13.81 21.57 6.32
C GLY A 347 -12.58 20.74 5.93
N ILE A 348 -12.17 20.76 4.65
CA ILE A 348 -10.90 20.23 4.16
C ILE A 348 -9.76 21.15 4.60
N ASN A 349 -8.71 20.56 5.17
CA ASN A 349 -7.56 21.30 5.70
C ASN A 349 -6.25 21.04 4.93
N ALA A 350 -6.25 20.10 3.97
CA ALA A 350 -5.12 19.86 3.09
C ALA A 350 -5.55 19.51 1.65
N VAL A 351 -4.73 19.89 0.67
CA VAL A 351 -4.91 19.50 -0.73
C VAL A 351 -3.62 18.97 -1.33
N PHE A 352 -3.66 17.75 -1.86
CA PHE A 352 -2.63 17.19 -2.74
C PHE A 352 -2.91 17.68 -4.16
N LEU A 353 -2.36 18.85 -4.49
CA LEU A 353 -2.61 19.54 -5.77
C LEU A 353 -1.60 19.04 -6.81
N TYR A 354 -2.09 18.48 -7.92
CA TYR A 354 -1.22 17.95 -8.98
C TYR A 354 -0.35 19.07 -9.57
N VAL A 355 0.98 18.91 -9.47
CA VAL A 355 1.97 19.87 -9.99
C VAL A 355 2.68 19.40 -11.25
N GLY A 356 2.51 18.14 -11.66
CA GLY A 356 3.16 17.59 -12.84
C GLY A 356 3.74 16.19 -12.66
N ASP A 357 4.58 15.83 -13.62
CA ASP A 357 5.39 14.62 -13.68
C ASP A 357 6.79 14.96 -14.23
N ALA A 358 7.61 13.98 -14.61
CA ALA A 358 8.95 14.21 -15.15
C ALA A 358 8.97 14.75 -16.61
N GLY A 359 7.81 14.92 -17.25
CA GLY A 359 7.63 15.44 -18.60
C GLY A 359 7.03 16.85 -18.67
N THR A 360 6.09 17.18 -17.79
CA THR A 360 5.39 18.49 -17.78
C THR A 360 5.13 19.03 -16.38
N ALA A 361 5.12 20.36 -16.24
CA ALA A 361 4.70 21.07 -15.04
C ALA A 361 3.28 21.65 -15.19
N ALA A 362 2.51 21.66 -14.09
CA ALA A 362 1.24 22.39 -13.96
C ALA A 362 1.42 23.76 -13.25
N TYR A 363 2.65 24.28 -13.29
CA TYR A 363 3.10 25.56 -12.74
C TYR A 363 4.16 26.16 -13.67
N ARG A 364 4.62 27.40 -13.42
CA ARG A 364 5.67 28.04 -14.25
C ARG A 364 7.07 27.49 -13.96
N SER A 365 7.44 26.46 -14.71
CA SER A 365 8.76 25.84 -14.73
C SER A 365 9.65 26.41 -15.85
N ASP A 366 10.94 26.57 -15.57
CA ASP A 366 11.98 26.84 -16.58
C ASP A 366 12.63 25.54 -17.08
N LEU A 367 12.33 24.40 -16.44
CA LEU A 367 12.89 23.07 -16.71
C LEU A 367 11.97 22.19 -17.57
N LEU A 368 10.66 22.26 -17.33
CA LEU A 368 9.63 21.44 -17.97
C LEU A 368 8.68 22.29 -18.82
N GLN A 369 8.01 21.65 -19.78
CA GLN A 369 6.90 22.30 -20.46
C GLN A 369 5.80 22.64 -19.45
N SER A 370 5.48 23.92 -19.36
CA SER A 370 4.55 24.53 -18.40
C SER A 370 3.28 25.08 -19.09
N PRO A 371 2.25 25.51 -18.34
CA PRO A 371 1.01 26.03 -18.93
C PRO A 371 1.25 27.29 -19.78
N ALA A 372 0.56 27.39 -20.92
CA ALA A 372 0.72 28.51 -21.85
C ALA A 372 0.19 29.85 -21.29
N GLU A 373 -0.77 29.79 -20.37
CA GLU A 373 -1.40 30.94 -19.70
C GLU A 373 -1.51 30.68 -18.19
N GLY A 374 -1.57 31.76 -17.40
CA GLY A 374 -1.71 31.69 -15.94
C GLY A 374 -0.49 31.16 -15.18
N ASP A 375 -0.71 30.79 -13.92
CA ASP A 375 0.15 29.91 -13.11
C ASP A 375 -0.75 29.22 -12.07
N PRO A 376 -1.33 28.05 -12.40
CA PRO A 376 -2.41 27.45 -11.59
C PRO A 376 -2.01 27.18 -10.13
N LEU A 377 -0.76 26.79 -9.88
CA LEU A 377 -0.25 26.60 -8.52
C LEU A 377 -0.15 27.92 -7.76
N ALA A 378 0.36 28.99 -8.40
CA ALA A 378 0.39 30.32 -7.77
C ALA A 378 -1.02 30.88 -7.50
N GLU A 379 -1.97 30.64 -8.41
CA GLU A 379 -3.36 31.10 -8.28
C GLU A 379 -4.06 30.45 -7.07
N VAL A 380 -3.95 29.12 -6.90
CA VAL A 380 -4.50 28.41 -5.74
C VAL A 380 -3.82 28.81 -4.43
N ILE A 381 -2.49 28.96 -4.43
CA ILE A 381 -1.74 29.48 -3.27
C ILE A 381 -2.20 30.89 -2.89
N ALA A 382 -2.39 31.78 -3.86
CA ALA A 382 -2.82 33.14 -3.61
C ALA A 382 -4.27 33.21 -3.11
N ALA A 383 -5.16 32.34 -3.58
CA ALA A 383 -6.53 32.22 -3.09
C ALA A 383 -6.57 31.70 -1.63
N ALA A 384 -5.81 30.64 -1.32
CA ALA A 384 -5.69 30.14 0.05
C ALA A 384 -5.13 31.20 1.01
N ALA A 385 -4.10 31.94 0.60
CA ALA A 385 -3.49 33.00 1.43
C ALA A 385 -4.41 34.22 1.70
N ARG A 386 -5.57 34.33 1.04
CA ARG A 386 -6.59 35.37 1.30
C ARG A 386 -7.66 34.95 2.31
N ARG A 387 -7.70 33.68 2.73
CA ARG A 387 -8.65 33.16 3.71
C ARG A 387 -8.10 33.27 5.14
N SER A 388 -9.00 33.29 6.12
CA SER A 388 -8.66 33.21 7.55
C SER A 388 -8.36 31.77 7.99
N GLU A 389 -8.95 30.82 7.28
CA GLU A 389 -8.89 29.39 7.49
C GLU A 389 -7.69 28.79 6.75
N VAL A 390 -6.97 27.87 7.41
CA VAL A 390 -5.76 27.26 6.84
C VAL A 390 -6.10 26.08 5.94
N LEU A 391 -5.77 26.19 4.66
CA LEU A 391 -5.71 25.09 3.70
C LEU A 391 -4.24 24.82 3.33
N ASP A 392 -3.68 23.71 3.82
CA ASP A 392 -2.31 23.31 3.50
C ASP A 392 -2.21 22.74 2.07
N ILE A 393 -1.52 23.44 1.19
CA ILE A 393 -1.28 23.00 -0.19
C ILE A 393 -0.01 22.14 -0.23
N PHE A 394 -0.15 20.88 -0.64
CA PHE A 394 0.94 19.98 -0.94
C PHE A 394 1.11 19.86 -2.45
N ALA A 395 2.34 19.97 -2.92
CA ALA A 395 2.68 19.63 -4.29
C ALA A 395 2.59 18.11 -4.50
N TRP A 396 1.58 17.64 -5.23
CA TRP A 396 1.47 16.24 -5.65
C TRP A 396 2.21 16.04 -6.97
N HIS A 397 3.37 15.39 -6.87
CA HIS A 397 4.28 15.17 -7.99
C HIS A 397 4.32 13.68 -8.36
N CYS A 398 4.04 13.35 -9.62
CA CYS A 398 4.11 11.98 -10.13
C CYS A 398 5.56 11.64 -10.50
N ALA A 399 6.38 11.33 -9.49
CA ALA A 399 7.80 11.09 -9.64
C ALA A 399 8.10 9.96 -10.64
N PHE A 400 9.10 10.17 -11.47
CA PHE A 400 9.58 9.32 -12.55
C PHE A 400 8.57 9.02 -13.67
N GLN A 401 7.28 9.25 -13.53
CA GLN A 401 6.35 9.15 -14.66
C GLN A 401 6.64 10.23 -15.69
N ALA A 402 6.51 9.92 -16.98
CA ALA A 402 6.59 10.90 -18.06
C ALA A 402 5.51 10.72 -19.16
N PRO A 403 4.26 10.25 -18.88
CA PRO A 403 3.24 10.03 -19.90
C PRO A 403 2.81 11.31 -20.63
N THR A 404 3.01 12.50 -20.05
CA THR A 404 2.68 13.79 -20.68
C THR A 404 3.86 14.41 -21.45
N ALA A 405 5.06 13.82 -21.36
CA ALA A 405 6.26 14.38 -21.98
C ALA A 405 6.06 14.62 -23.49
N PRO A 406 6.47 15.78 -24.03
CA PRO A 406 6.45 16.03 -25.48
C PRO A 406 7.17 14.92 -26.24
N GLU A 407 6.74 14.62 -27.46
CA GLU A 407 7.23 13.48 -28.23
C GLU A 407 8.76 13.50 -28.41
N GLU A 408 9.33 14.68 -28.63
CA GLU A 408 10.77 14.91 -28.75
C GLU A 408 11.52 14.64 -27.44
N VAL A 409 10.93 15.01 -26.30
CA VAL A 409 11.51 14.79 -24.95
C VAL A 409 11.40 13.31 -24.58
N ARG A 410 10.24 12.69 -24.84
CA ARG A 410 9.98 11.26 -24.63
C ARG A 410 10.95 10.41 -25.45
N LYS A 411 11.21 10.81 -26.70
CA LYS A 411 12.21 10.19 -27.56
C LYS A 411 13.64 10.39 -27.04
N ALA A 412 14.00 11.60 -26.58
CA ALA A 412 15.32 11.82 -25.98
C ALA A 412 15.54 10.91 -24.76
N TYR A 413 14.54 10.74 -23.88
CA TYR A 413 14.62 9.79 -22.76
C TYR A 413 14.81 8.33 -23.20
N GLU A 414 14.24 7.94 -24.34
CA GLU A 414 14.41 6.61 -24.93
C GLU A 414 15.80 6.43 -25.54
N ASP A 415 16.24 7.37 -26.39
CA ASP A 415 17.56 7.38 -27.04
C ASP A 415 18.71 7.47 -26.01
N GLU A 416 18.49 8.12 -24.86
CA GLU A 416 19.41 8.20 -23.72
C GLU A 416 19.36 6.96 -22.79
N GLY A 417 18.50 5.97 -23.05
CA GLY A 417 18.36 4.77 -22.23
C GLY A 417 17.79 5.01 -20.82
N ARG A 418 17.08 6.13 -20.62
CA ARG A 418 16.59 6.58 -19.31
C ARG A 418 15.27 5.93 -18.88
N LEU A 419 14.51 5.34 -19.82
CA LEU A 419 13.21 4.73 -19.56
C LEU A 419 13.32 3.38 -18.83
N VAL A 420 12.27 2.99 -18.11
CA VAL A 420 12.09 1.62 -17.64
C VAL A 420 11.92 0.69 -18.83
N ARG A 421 12.58 -0.47 -18.76
CA ARG A 421 12.56 -1.51 -19.80
C ARG A 421 11.95 -2.80 -19.25
N ALA A 422 11.16 -3.50 -20.05
CA ALA A 422 10.63 -4.82 -19.75
C ALA A 422 11.62 -5.93 -20.17
N GLY A 423 11.37 -7.18 -19.73
CA GLY A 423 12.23 -8.32 -20.07
C GLY A 423 12.26 -8.69 -21.57
N ASP A 424 11.28 -8.24 -22.35
CA ASP A 424 11.22 -8.37 -23.81
C ASP A 424 11.84 -7.16 -24.56
N GLY A 425 12.36 -6.17 -23.83
CA GLY A 425 12.92 -4.93 -24.37
C GLY A 425 11.93 -3.76 -24.46
N THR A 426 10.62 -3.97 -24.22
CA THR A 426 9.61 -2.91 -24.32
C THR A 426 9.85 -1.79 -23.30
N THR A 427 9.79 -0.54 -23.75
CA THR A 427 9.91 0.67 -22.93
C THR A 427 8.53 1.23 -22.55
N LEU A 428 8.48 2.00 -21.46
CA LEU A 428 7.33 2.85 -21.12
C LEU A 428 7.80 4.29 -20.84
N PRO A 429 6.94 5.31 -21.01
CA PRO A 429 7.24 6.71 -20.65
C PRO A 429 7.26 6.90 -19.12
N TRP A 430 8.29 6.31 -18.51
CA TRP A 430 8.55 6.27 -17.08
C TRP A 430 10.05 6.11 -16.89
N LEU A 431 10.68 7.08 -16.25
CA LEU A 431 12.11 7.14 -15.98
C LEU A 431 12.54 6.03 -14.99
N CYS A 432 13.71 5.44 -15.20
CA CYS A 432 14.23 4.43 -14.29
C CYS A 432 15.10 5.07 -13.18
N PRO A 433 14.77 4.88 -11.88
CA PRO A 433 15.49 5.51 -10.76
C PRO A 433 16.87 4.90 -10.45
N SER A 434 17.29 3.86 -11.17
CA SER A 434 18.70 3.41 -11.14
C SER A 434 19.63 4.36 -11.90
N VAL A 435 19.12 5.04 -12.93
CA VAL A 435 19.87 5.92 -13.82
C VAL A 435 20.14 7.27 -13.11
N PRO A 436 21.40 7.66 -12.85
CA PRO A 436 21.71 8.86 -12.07
C PRO A 436 21.16 10.16 -12.66
N ALA A 437 21.08 10.27 -13.99
CA ALA A 437 20.50 11.42 -14.67
C ALA A 437 19.01 11.64 -14.34
N ASN A 438 18.27 10.57 -14.04
CA ASN A 438 16.86 10.68 -13.64
C ASN A 438 16.72 11.17 -12.20
N ILE A 439 17.61 10.77 -11.29
CA ILE A 439 17.63 11.31 -9.92
C ILE A 439 17.96 12.81 -9.94
N ALA A 440 18.94 13.23 -10.76
CA ALA A 440 19.29 14.64 -10.92
C ALA A 440 18.15 15.46 -11.55
N HIS A 441 17.37 14.88 -12.47
CA HIS A 441 16.19 15.50 -13.07
C HIS A 441 15.10 15.75 -12.02
N GLU A 442 14.74 14.75 -11.23
CA GLU A 442 13.78 14.88 -10.12
C GLU A 442 14.26 15.87 -9.05
N GLN A 443 15.55 15.83 -8.69
CA GLN A 443 16.16 16.80 -7.76
C GLN A 443 16.02 18.24 -8.27
N ALA A 444 16.24 18.48 -9.56
CA ALA A 444 16.09 19.80 -10.16
C ALA A 444 14.63 20.29 -10.13
N ILE A 445 13.67 19.42 -10.44
CA ILE A 445 12.22 19.71 -10.35
C ILE A 445 11.83 20.10 -8.92
N LEU A 446 12.21 19.29 -7.92
CA LEU A 446 11.89 19.57 -6.51
C LEU A 446 12.55 20.86 -6.01
N THR A 447 13.80 21.14 -6.45
CA THR A 447 14.52 22.36 -6.08
C THR A 447 13.87 23.60 -6.67
N GLU A 448 13.46 23.57 -7.94
CA GLU A 448 12.73 24.66 -8.58
C GLU A 448 11.40 24.92 -7.87
N LEU A 449 10.59 23.87 -7.70
CA LEU A 449 9.26 23.94 -7.13
C LEU A 449 9.26 24.46 -5.68
N LEU A 450 10.07 23.86 -4.81
CA LEU A 450 10.10 24.23 -3.39
C LEU A 450 10.84 25.55 -3.13
N GLY A 451 11.72 25.96 -4.05
CA GLY A 451 12.38 27.27 -4.04
C GLY A 451 11.49 28.42 -4.55
N ARG A 452 10.52 28.15 -5.42
CA ARG A 452 9.59 29.16 -5.97
C ARG A 452 8.28 29.29 -5.18
N TYR A 453 7.69 28.18 -4.72
CA TYR A 453 6.31 28.16 -4.24
C TYR A 453 6.19 27.88 -2.73
N PRO A 454 5.39 28.65 -1.96
CA PRO A 454 5.30 28.53 -0.51
C PRO A 454 4.43 27.36 0.01
N VAL A 455 4.32 26.24 -0.72
CA VAL A 455 3.58 25.00 -0.35
C VAL A 455 3.95 24.43 1.04
N ARG A 456 3.05 23.68 1.69
CA ARG A 456 3.32 23.00 2.98
C ARG A 456 4.33 21.84 2.85
N GLY A 457 4.28 21.15 1.73
CA GLY A 457 5.00 19.90 1.53
C GLY A 457 4.97 19.40 0.10
N VAL A 458 5.61 18.24 -0.11
CA VAL A 458 5.54 17.48 -1.36
C VAL A 458 4.98 16.08 -1.07
N LEU A 459 4.04 15.62 -1.90
CA LEU A 459 3.61 14.22 -1.95
C LEU A 459 4.25 13.59 -3.19
N LEU A 460 5.25 12.74 -2.96
CA LEU A 460 5.91 11.93 -3.98
C LEU A 460 5.03 10.74 -4.33
N ASP A 461 4.23 10.87 -5.38
CA ASP A 461 3.46 9.77 -5.94
C ASP A 461 4.31 8.99 -6.96
N PHE A 462 3.87 7.77 -7.31
CA PHE A 462 4.54 6.88 -8.26
C PHE A 462 6.01 6.56 -7.96
N MET A 463 6.43 6.69 -6.69
CA MET A 463 7.68 6.14 -6.13
C MET A 463 7.66 4.60 -6.13
N ARG A 464 7.76 4.02 -7.34
CA ARG A 464 7.58 2.60 -7.65
C ARG A 464 7.95 2.29 -9.10
N LEU A 465 7.92 1.01 -9.47
CA LEU A 465 7.94 0.54 -10.85
C LEU A 465 6.52 0.25 -11.38
N PRO A 466 6.30 0.20 -12.71
CA PRO A 466 4.98 -0.11 -13.29
C PRO A 466 4.45 -1.50 -12.90
N SER A 467 5.32 -2.51 -12.87
CA SER A 467 5.00 -3.89 -12.44
C SER A 467 6.27 -4.72 -12.24
N GLN A 468 6.12 -5.99 -11.84
CA GLN A 468 7.22 -6.95 -11.71
C GLN A 468 7.99 -7.19 -13.02
N GLY A 469 7.37 -6.90 -14.16
CA GLY A 469 7.97 -7.09 -15.49
C GLY A 469 8.98 -6.02 -15.90
N TYR A 470 9.17 -4.96 -15.10
CA TYR A 470 9.96 -3.78 -15.49
C TYR A 470 11.27 -3.60 -14.70
N CYS A 471 12.06 -2.65 -15.25
CA CYS A 471 13.42 -2.22 -14.92
C CYS A 471 14.56 -3.17 -15.35
N TYR A 472 14.37 -3.88 -16.47
CA TYR A 472 15.44 -4.60 -17.17
C TYR A 472 16.35 -3.68 -18.00
N CYS A 473 16.51 -2.40 -17.62
CA CYS A 473 17.39 -1.44 -18.29
C CYS A 473 18.87 -1.71 -17.94
N ASP A 474 19.80 -1.15 -18.71
CA ASP A 474 21.23 -1.46 -18.54
C ASP A 474 21.79 -0.94 -17.20
N SER A 475 21.30 0.20 -16.70
CA SER A 475 21.67 0.67 -15.36
C SER A 475 21.19 -0.26 -14.23
N CYS A 476 20.05 -0.95 -14.40
CA CYS A 476 19.59 -1.95 -13.44
C CYS A 476 20.28 -3.31 -13.62
N ARG A 477 20.64 -3.68 -14.86
CA ARG A 477 21.48 -4.83 -15.17
C ARG A 477 22.79 -4.70 -14.39
N ASP A 478 23.58 -3.69 -14.71
CA ASP A 478 24.93 -3.54 -14.21
C ASP A 478 24.92 -3.36 -12.69
N GLY A 479 23.94 -2.62 -12.17
CA GLY A 479 23.71 -2.46 -10.74
C GLY A 479 23.33 -3.77 -10.03
N PHE A 480 22.50 -4.63 -10.61
CA PHE A 480 22.12 -5.91 -10.02
C PHE A 480 23.24 -6.95 -10.10
N LEU A 481 23.87 -7.11 -11.27
CA LEU A 481 25.00 -8.02 -11.47
C LEU A 481 26.15 -7.68 -10.51
N THR A 482 26.43 -6.39 -10.31
CA THR A 482 27.46 -5.92 -9.36
C THR A 482 27.03 -6.09 -7.90
N ALA A 483 25.82 -5.66 -7.52
CA ALA A 483 25.40 -5.61 -6.11
C ALA A 483 25.12 -6.99 -5.49
N GLU A 484 24.69 -7.97 -6.30
CA GLU A 484 24.28 -9.30 -5.84
C GLU A 484 25.19 -10.42 -6.41
N SER A 485 26.35 -10.04 -6.98
CA SER A 485 27.39 -10.91 -7.58
C SER A 485 26.81 -11.99 -8.51
N VAL A 486 25.96 -11.57 -9.44
CA VAL A 486 25.22 -12.46 -10.35
C VAL A 486 26.01 -12.63 -11.66
N PRO A 487 26.13 -13.83 -12.25
CA PRO A 487 26.70 -14.00 -13.58
C PRO A 487 25.78 -13.41 -14.66
N GLU A 488 26.35 -12.84 -15.73
CA GLU A 488 25.59 -12.26 -16.85
C GLU A 488 24.60 -13.26 -17.49
N SER A 489 24.87 -14.56 -17.44
CA SER A 489 23.98 -15.63 -17.93
C SER A 489 22.60 -15.66 -17.27
N ASP A 490 22.46 -15.12 -16.06
CA ASP A 490 21.20 -15.05 -15.33
C ASP A 490 20.39 -13.77 -15.67
N TRP A 491 20.83 -12.99 -16.66
CA TRP A 491 20.22 -11.70 -17.04
C TRP A 491 19.99 -11.54 -18.56
N PRO A 492 18.78 -11.16 -18.98
CA PRO A 492 17.49 -11.72 -18.59
C PRO A 492 17.18 -13.00 -19.42
N PRO A 493 16.21 -13.84 -19.03
CA PRO A 493 15.30 -13.69 -17.90
C PRO A 493 15.92 -14.08 -16.55
N ILE A 494 15.57 -13.32 -15.50
CA ILE A 494 15.97 -13.65 -14.12
C ILE A 494 15.42 -15.02 -13.75
N SER A 495 16.30 -15.92 -13.30
CA SER A 495 15.92 -17.27 -12.88
C SER A 495 15.02 -17.25 -11.63
N ALA A 496 14.18 -18.26 -11.47
CA ALA A 496 13.27 -18.36 -10.32
C ALA A 496 14.01 -18.33 -8.97
N ALA A 497 15.27 -18.80 -8.94
CA ALA A 497 16.14 -18.76 -7.76
C ALA A 497 16.54 -17.33 -7.37
N ARG A 498 16.74 -16.41 -8.33
CA ARG A 498 17.19 -15.02 -8.09
C ARG A 498 16.03 -14.00 -8.10
N ALA A 499 14.78 -14.43 -8.28
CA ALA A 499 13.61 -13.54 -8.34
C ALA A 499 13.38 -12.74 -7.05
N ALA A 500 13.71 -13.31 -5.89
CA ALA A 500 13.65 -12.62 -4.60
C ALA A 500 14.73 -11.54 -4.47
N ASP A 501 15.98 -11.87 -4.84
CA ASP A 501 17.11 -10.95 -4.83
C ASP A 501 16.86 -9.75 -5.75
N PHE A 502 16.40 -10.02 -6.97
CA PHE A 502 16.08 -8.94 -7.92
C PHE A 502 14.93 -8.06 -7.44
N THR A 503 13.93 -8.63 -6.74
CA THR A 503 12.87 -7.84 -6.10
C THR A 503 13.43 -6.96 -4.98
N ARG A 504 14.32 -7.50 -4.15
CA ARG A 504 15.02 -6.76 -3.08
C ARG A 504 15.92 -5.64 -3.64
N TYR A 505 16.67 -5.90 -4.71
CA TYR A 505 17.49 -4.90 -5.40
C TYR A 505 16.64 -3.73 -5.94
N ARG A 506 15.48 -4.03 -6.53
CA ARG A 506 14.54 -3.02 -7.01
C ARG A 506 13.96 -2.19 -5.87
N GLN A 507 13.58 -2.84 -4.76
CA GLN A 507 13.16 -2.17 -3.53
C GLN A 507 14.26 -1.24 -2.97
N LYS A 508 15.49 -1.73 -2.81
CA LYS A 508 16.66 -0.89 -2.42
C LYS A 508 16.82 0.33 -3.33
N THR A 509 16.65 0.15 -4.66
CA THR A 509 16.78 1.23 -5.66
C THR A 509 15.72 2.31 -5.48
N ILE A 510 14.43 1.93 -5.35
CA ILE A 510 13.32 2.87 -5.10
C ILE A 510 13.50 3.57 -3.75
N SER A 511 13.82 2.83 -2.69
CA SER A 511 14.02 3.40 -1.34
C SER A 511 15.17 4.40 -1.29
N ARG A 512 16.30 4.12 -1.96
CA ARG A 512 17.41 5.09 -2.06
C ARG A 512 17.00 6.37 -2.79
N ALA A 513 16.25 6.24 -3.88
CA ALA A 513 15.72 7.40 -4.61
C ALA A 513 14.77 8.22 -3.72
N LEU A 514 13.87 7.57 -2.98
CA LEU A 514 12.96 8.23 -2.04
C LEU A 514 13.71 9.00 -0.95
N THR A 515 14.68 8.37 -0.28
CA THR A 515 15.47 9.03 0.76
C THR A 515 16.25 10.23 0.20
N GLN A 516 16.84 10.11 -0.99
CA GLN A 516 17.55 11.21 -1.64
C GLN A 516 16.62 12.39 -1.94
N LEU A 517 15.49 12.15 -2.62
CA LEU A 517 14.52 13.20 -2.95
C LEU A 517 13.91 13.85 -1.70
N ALA A 518 13.72 13.09 -0.62
CA ALA A 518 13.26 13.61 0.67
C ALA A 518 14.33 14.48 1.40
N THR A 519 15.61 14.19 1.20
CA THR A 519 16.71 15.06 1.64
C THR A 519 16.77 16.33 0.80
N ASP A 520 16.69 16.20 -0.54
CA ASP A 520 16.73 17.32 -1.47
C ASP A 520 15.56 18.29 -1.27
N ALA A 521 14.35 17.78 -1.04
CA ALA A 521 13.18 18.60 -0.73
C ALA A 521 13.38 19.47 0.53
N ARG A 522 13.95 18.89 1.60
CA ARG A 522 14.24 19.61 2.85
C ARG A 522 15.44 20.54 2.73
N ALA A 523 16.39 20.26 1.84
CA ALA A 523 17.51 21.15 1.53
C ALA A 523 17.06 22.36 0.70
N ALA A 524 16.17 22.16 -0.28
CA ALA A 524 15.55 23.23 -1.06
C ALA A 524 14.68 24.14 -0.17
N ARG A 525 13.94 23.55 0.78
CA ARG A 525 13.17 24.32 1.77
C ARG A 525 13.08 23.61 3.13
N PRO A 526 13.75 24.12 4.17
CA PRO A 526 13.63 23.60 5.54
C PRO A 526 12.20 23.61 6.05
N GLY A 527 11.80 22.56 6.77
CA GLY A 527 10.44 22.39 7.31
C GLY A 527 9.42 21.83 6.31
N THR A 528 9.81 21.54 5.06
CA THR A 528 8.95 20.84 4.07
C THR A 528 8.53 19.48 4.61
N VAL A 529 7.21 19.25 4.68
CA VAL A 529 6.63 17.93 4.99
C VAL A 529 6.77 17.03 3.76
N VAL A 530 7.42 15.87 3.90
CA VAL A 530 7.60 14.92 2.78
C VAL A 530 6.66 13.73 2.95
N GLY A 531 5.75 13.56 1.98
CA GLY A 531 4.85 12.43 1.87
C GLY A 531 5.19 11.50 0.71
N ALA A 532 4.74 10.25 0.78
CA ALA A 532 4.73 9.34 -0.37
C ALA A 532 3.47 8.44 -0.41
N THR A 533 3.07 8.02 -1.61
CA THR A 533 1.96 7.07 -1.81
C THR A 533 2.42 5.62 -1.71
N LEU A 534 1.56 4.75 -1.18
CA LEU A 534 1.84 3.32 -1.01
C LEU A 534 0.73 2.46 -1.64
N PHE A 535 1.10 1.42 -2.39
CA PHE A 535 0.20 0.39 -2.91
C PHE A 535 0.24 -0.84 -1.98
N PRO A 536 -0.63 -0.97 -0.95
CA PRO A 536 -0.36 -1.85 0.19
C PRO A 536 -0.35 -3.34 -0.16
N SER A 537 -1.29 -3.77 -1.01
CA SER A 537 -1.47 -5.14 -1.52
C SER A 537 -0.45 -5.55 -2.58
N HIS A 538 0.18 -4.59 -3.26
CA HIS A 538 1.06 -4.84 -4.41
C HIS A 538 2.52 -4.38 -4.21
N ARG A 539 2.94 -4.03 -2.99
CA ARG A 539 4.28 -3.50 -2.64
C ARG A 539 5.44 -4.20 -3.36
N ASN A 540 5.57 -5.53 -3.19
CA ASN A 540 6.60 -6.33 -3.84
C ASN A 540 6.48 -6.33 -5.37
N ALA A 541 5.26 -6.20 -5.90
CA ALA A 541 5.00 -6.19 -7.33
C ALA A 541 5.39 -4.87 -8.01
N VAL A 542 5.42 -3.77 -7.26
CA VAL A 542 5.81 -2.43 -7.75
C VAL A 542 7.13 -1.93 -7.12
N ALA A 543 7.86 -2.82 -6.45
CA ALA A 543 9.14 -2.55 -5.77
C ALA A 543 9.11 -1.45 -4.69
N GLN A 544 8.00 -1.34 -3.94
CA GLN A 544 7.92 -0.49 -2.74
C GLN A 544 8.34 -1.27 -1.49
N ASP A 545 9.06 -0.62 -0.58
CA ASP A 545 9.49 -1.18 0.71
C ASP A 545 9.25 -0.16 1.83
N VAL A 546 8.09 -0.31 2.48
CA VAL A 546 7.64 0.60 3.55
C VAL A 546 8.55 0.54 4.78
N ASP A 547 9.26 -0.56 5.04
CA ASP A 547 10.12 -0.69 6.22
C ASP A 547 11.40 0.12 6.03
N ALA A 548 11.99 0.04 4.83
CA ALA A 548 13.12 0.90 4.46
C ALA A 548 12.72 2.38 4.47
N TRP A 549 11.56 2.73 3.94
CA TRP A 549 11.09 4.13 3.88
C TRP A 549 10.89 4.71 5.28
N VAL A 550 10.13 4.02 6.13
CA VAL A 550 9.82 4.45 7.49
C VAL A 550 11.05 4.37 8.40
N GLY A 551 11.87 3.32 8.25
CA GLY A 551 13.12 3.13 8.99
C GLY A 551 14.19 4.17 8.66
N SER A 552 14.19 4.74 7.46
CA SER A 552 15.10 5.83 7.08
C SER A 552 14.76 7.19 7.69
N GLY A 553 13.56 7.36 8.26
CA GLY A 553 13.07 8.67 8.70
C GLY A 553 12.81 9.68 7.57
N ALA A 554 12.82 9.23 6.30
CA ALA A 554 12.69 10.11 5.15
C ALA A 554 11.28 10.72 4.99
N LEU A 555 10.24 10.06 5.48
CA LEU A 555 8.84 10.48 5.33
C LEU A 555 8.25 11.03 6.63
N ASP A 556 7.53 12.14 6.52
CA ASP A 556 6.63 12.66 7.56
C ASP A 556 5.20 12.11 7.38
N LEU A 557 4.83 11.77 6.14
CA LEU A 557 3.49 11.32 5.73
C LEU A 557 3.54 10.08 4.82
N LEU A 558 2.60 9.15 5.03
CA LEU A 558 2.39 7.97 4.20
C LEU A 558 0.92 7.88 3.80
N VAL A 559 0.67 7.80 2.49
CA VAL A 559 -0.69 7.80 1.92
C VAL A 559 -0.97 6.44 1.26
N PRO A 560 -1.43 5.43 2.02
CA PRO A 560 -1.76 4.12 1.47
C PRO A 560 -3.06 4.18 0.67
N LEU A 561 -3.01 3.69 -0.57
CA LEU A 561 -4.07 3.85 -1.56
C LEU A 561 -4.99 2.61 -1.54
N TYR A 562 -6.19 2.77 -0.98
CA TYR A 562 -7.21 1.73 -0.87
C TYR A 562 -8.42 2.08 -1.76
N TYR A 563 -8.27 1.94 -3.08
CA TYR A 563 -9.21 2.46 -4.08
C TYR A 563 -10.27 1.46 -4.58
N GLY A 564 -10.35 0.28 -3.98
CA GLY A 564 -11.36 -0.73 -4.26
C GLY A 564 -11.50 -1.81 -3.18
N ASP A 565 -10.70 -1.76 -2.11
CA ASP A 565 -10.71 -2.72 -1.03
C ASP A 565 -12.02 -2.60 -0.22
N PRO A 566 -12.70 -3.74 0.08
CA PRO A 566 -13.89 -3.74 0.92
C PRO A 566 -13.60 -3.16 2.31
N VAL A 567 -14.54 -2.39 2.83
CA VAL A 567 -14.43 -1.73 4.15
C VAL A 567 -14.15 -2.75 5.27
N ALA A 568 -14.71 -3.96 5.19
CA ALA A 568 -14.48 -5.04 6.13
C ALA A 568 -13.01 -5.56 6.16
N GLU A 569 -12.28 -5.44 5.05
CA GLU A 569 -10.87 -5.86 4.95
C GLU A 569 -9.90 -4.72 5.32
N LEU A 570 -10.35 -3.46 5.09
CA LEU A 570 -9.58 -2.24 5.33
C LEU A 570 -9.05 -2.15 6.77
N ARG A 571 -9.88 -2.43 7.78
CA ARG A 571 -9.48 -2.39 9.20
C ARG A 571 -8.31 -3.33 9.50
N ALA A 572 -8.38 -4.57 9.02
CA ALA A 572 -7.32 -5.56 9.24
C ALA A 572 -6.02 -5.17 8.54
N ALA A 573 -6.11 -4.68 7.30
CA ALA A 573 -4.96 -4.21 6.53
C ALA A 573 -4.29 -2.97 7.18
N LEU A 574 -5.09 -2.02 7.66
CA LEU A 574 -4.61 -0.84 8.38
C LEU A 574 -3.97 -1.23 9.72
N SER A 575 -4.60 -2.10 10.51
CA SER A 575 -4.04 -2.57 11.78
C SER A 575 -2.66 -3.21 11.60
N GLN A 576 -2.46 -4.03 10.57
CA GLN A 576 -1.15 -4.61 10.24
C GLN A 576 -0.14 -3.54 9.80
N LEU A 577 -0.55 -2.58 8.98
CA LEU A 577 0.31 -1.49 8.51
C LEU A 577 0.78 -0.60 9.68
N LEU A 578 -0.12 -0.27 10.61
CA LEU A 578 0.17 0.59 11.76
C LEU A 578 1.13 -0.06 12.76
N LEU A 579 0.95 -1.34 13.08
CA LEU A 579 1.87 -2.11 13.95
C LEU A 579 3.29 -2.24 13.35
N ARG A 580 3.38 -2.23 12.02
CA ARG A 580 4.64 -2.28 11.25
C ARG A 580 5.33 -0.92 11.17
N ILE A 581 4.55 0.17 11.10
CA ILE A 581 5.04 1.56 11.07
C ILE A 581 5.49 2.06 12.45
N ASP A 582 4.94 1.51 13.54
CA ASP A 582 5.41 1.79 14.91
C ASP A 582 5.31 3.30 15.27
N GLY A 583 4.31 3.99 14.69
CA GLY A 583 4.03 5.42 14.93
C GLY A 583 4.98 6.43 14.25
N ARG A 584 5.98 5.98 13.49
CA ARG A 584 7.09 6.82 12.99
C ARG A 584 6.74 7.75 11.83
N VAL A 585 5.62 7.50 11.14
CA VAL A 585 5.10 8.34 10.05
C VAL A 585 3.59 8.52 10.22
N LEU A 586 3.05 9.66 9.80
CA LEU A 586 1.59 9.85 9.74
C LEU A 586 0.98 8.93 8.69
N VAL A 587 -0.14 8.26 9.00
CA VAL A 587 -0.85 7.41 8.05
C VAL A 587 -2.21 8.01 7.72
N VAL A 588 -2.38 8.40 6.46
CA VAL A 588 -3.60 9.05 5.94
C VAL A 588 -4.08 8.23 4.73
N PRO A 589 -4.95 7.23 4.93
CA PRO A 589 -5.40 6.37 3.83
C PRO A 589 -6.20 7.14 2.80
N ALA A 590 -5.98 6.81 1.52
CA ALA A 590 -6.75 7.38 0.43
C ALA A 590 -7.88 6.43 0.01
N ARG A 591 -9.10 6.96 -0.05
CA ARG A 591 -10.29 6.32 -0.66
C ARG A 591 -10.66 7.02 -1.97
N ARG A 592 -11.46 6.35 -2.80
CA ARG A 592 -11.87 6.85 -4.12
C ARG A 592 -13.40 6.95 -4.25
N PRO A 593 -14.04 7.89 -3.53
CA PRO A 593 -15.48 8.11 -3.64
C PRO A 593 -15.89 8.88 -4.91
N MET A 594 -14.91 9.48 -5.61
CA MET A 594 -15.12 10.27 -6.84
C MET A 594 -14.32 9.63 -8.00
N PRO A 595 -14.75 8.46 -8.52
CA PRO A 595 -14.11 7.83 -9.68
C PRO A 595 -14.35 8.64 -10.98
N GLU A 596 -13.35 8.67 -11.86
CA GLU A 596 -13.41 9.49 -13.09
C GLU A 596 -14.47 9.04 -14.12
N ARG A 597 -14.80 7.75 -14.14
CA ARG A 597 -15.64 7.08 -15.15
C ARG A 597 -16.91 6.45 -14.58
N GLU A 598 -17.12 6.58 -13.28
CA GLU A 598 -18.24 5.99 -12.56
C GLU A 598 -18.96 7.10 -11.79
N ALA A 599 -20.23 6.87 -11.47
CA ALA A 599 -20.99 7.74 -10.58
C ALA A 599 -20.28 7.97 -9.23
N PRO A 600 -20.30 9.18 -8.64
CA PRO A 600 -19.81 9.40 -7.27
C PRO A 600 -20.57 8.54 -6.25
N MET A 601 -19.87 8.10 -5.20
CA MET A 601 -20.48 7.38 -4.08
C MET A 601 -21.46 8.28 -3.30
N ASP A 602 -22.54 7.69 -2.79
CA ASP A 602 -23.46 8.38 -1.87
C ASP A 602 -22.70 8.88 -0.63
N PRO A 603 -22.83 10.15 -0.23
CA PRO A 603 -22.12 10.67 0.95
C PRO A 603 -22.46 9.91 2.25
N LEU A 604 -23.63 9.27 2.38
CA LEU A 604 -23.94 8.40 3.53
C LEU A 604 -23.01 7.17 3.59
N ASP A 605 -22.65 6.60 2.44
CA ASP A 605 -21.70 5.50 2.38
C ASP A 605 -20.26 5.96 2.64
N VAL A 606 -19.87 7.14 2.14
CA VAL A 606 -18.56 7.72 2.45
C VAL A 606 -18.41 8.02 3.95
N LEU A 607 -19.48 8.45 4.63
CA LEU A 607 -19.49 8.63 6.09
C LEU A 607 -19.31 7.31 6.85
N ARG A 608 -19.89 6.19 6.35
CA ARG A 608 -19.66 4.84 6.90
C ARG A 608 -18.20 4.40 6.71
N GLU A 609 -17.60 4.63 5.54
CA GLU A 609 -16.17 4.34 5.32
C GLU A 609 -15.27 5.19 6.24
N LEU A 610 -15.62 6.47 6.43
CA LEU A 610 -14.92 7.37 7.34
C LEU A 610 -15.03 6.92 8.80
N GLU A 611 -16.15 6.32 9.20
CA GLU A 611 -16.29 5.75 10.54
C GLU A 611 -15.30 4.61 10.76
N GLU A 612 -15.20 3.69 9.81
CA GLU A 612 -14.30 2.53 9.85
C GLU A 612 -12.81 2.95 9.80
N LEU A 613 -12.47 3.99 9.04
CA LEU A 613 -11.15 4.64 9.08
C LEU A 613 -10.87 5.24 10.46
N ARG A 614 -11.79 6.02 11.02
CA ARG A 614 -11.64 6.64 12.36
C ARG A 614 -11.55 5.59 13.47
N GLN A 615 -12.29 4.49 13.37
CA GLN A 615 -12.18 3.35 14.28
C GLN A 615 -10.82 2.63 14.15
N SER A 616 -10.21 2.63 12.96
CA SER A 616 -8.82 2.18 12.73
C SER A 616 -7.77 3.18 13.25
N ARG A 617 -8.20 4.31 13.84
CA ARG A 617 -7.39 5.34 14.51
C ARG A 617 -6.27 5.93 13.64
N VAL A 618 -6.48 6.03 12.33
CA VAL A 618 -5.54 6.66 11.40
C VAL A 618 -5.40 8.17 11.65
N ASP A 619 -4.36 8.79 11.09
CA ASP A 619 -4.01 10.20 11.33
C ASP A 619 -4.80 11.18 10.44
N GLY A 620 -5.57 10.64 9.50
CA GLY A 620 -6.43 11.40 8.60
C GLY A 620 -7.05 10.54 7.51
N VAL A 621 -7.73 11.19 6.57
CA VAL A 621 -8.31 10.60 5.36
C VAL A 621 -7.95 11.45 4.15
N ALA A 622 -7.74 10.80 3.00
CA ALA A 622 -7.59 11.46 1.71
C ALA A 622 -8.68 10.99 0.73
N LEU A 623 -9.32 11.91 0.02
CA LEU A 623 -10.35 11.58 -0.98
C LEU A 623 -9.81 11.80 -2.40
N TYR A 624 -9.94 10.78 -3.26
CA TYR A 624 -9.48 10.80 -4.66
C TYR A 624 -10.67 10.68 -5.64
N ALA A 625 -10.72 11.41 -6.75
CA ALA A 625 -10.07 12.70 -7.00
C ALA A 625 -11.15 13.78 -6.94
N TYR A 626 -10.91 14.82 -6.15
CA TYR A 626 -11.81 15.95 -6.09
C TYR A 626 -11.72 16.78 -7.38
N ASP A 627 -12.87 16.91 -8.00
CA ASP A 627 -13.20 17.85 -9.07
C ASP A 627 -14.54 18.49 -8.67
N ARG A 628 -14.69 19.80 -8.92
CA ARG A 628 -15.85 20.55 -8.43
C ARG A 628 -17.17 19.96 -8.93
N GLY A 629 -17.22 19.58 -10.21
CA GLY A 629 -18.40 19.00 -10.84
C GLY A 629 -18.78 17.58 -10.40
N ARG A 630 -17.96 16.95 -9.54
CA ARG A 630 -18.19 15.60 -8.98
C ARG A 630 -18.20 15.54 -7.47
N GLY A 631 -17.48 16.45 -6.82
CA GLY A 631 -17.18 16.39 -5.39
C GLY A 631 -17.88 17.42 -4.52
N ALA A 632 -18.53 18.45 -5.10
CA ALA A 632 -19.13 19.54 -4.33
C ALA A 632 -20.12 19.01 -3.26
N GLU A 633 -21.10 18.20 -3.66
CA GLU A 633 -22.10 17.60 -2.76
C GLU A 633 -21.46 16.76 -1.64
N LEU A 634 -20.44 15.95 -1.97
CA LEU A 634 -19.73 15.13 -0.98
C LEU A 634 -18.96 16.00 0.03
N ILE A 635 -18.28 17.04 -0.44
CA ILE A 635 -17.50 17.95 0.40
C ILE A 635 -18.44 18.79 1.29
N GLU A 636 -19.59 19.23 0.78
CA GLU A 636 -20.64 19.88 1.57
C GLU A 636 -21.22 18.93 2.64
N ALA A 637 -21.61 17.71 2.26
CA ALA A 637 -22.14 16.71 3.18
C ALA A 637 -21.16 16.39 4.33
N LEU A 638 -19.86 16.30 4.04
CA LEU A 638 -18.82 16.15 5.07
C LEU A 638 -18.72 17.40 5.96
N GLY A 639 -18.80 18.60 5.38
CA GLY A 639 -18.85 19.88 6.10
C GLY A 639 -20.03 20.05 7.04
N LEU A 640 -21.20 19.46 6.74
CA LEU A 640 -22.39 19.49 7.60
C LEU A 640 -22.24 18.68 8.90
N GLY A 641 -21.29 17.74 8.98
CA GLY A 641 -21.10 16.85 10.13
C GLY A 641 -19.66 16.49 10.39
N ALA A 642 -19.15 15.47 9.70
CA ALA A 642 -17.86 14.86 9.99
C ALA A 642 -16.67 15.82 10.00
N PHE A 643 -16.72 16.90 9.22
CA PHE A 643 -15.68 17.93 9.12
C PHE A 643 -16.15 19.32 9.62
N SER A 644 -17.35 19.42 10.20
CA SER A 644 -18.01 20.67 10.62
C SER A 644 -17.25 21.55 11.63
N ALA A 645 -16.35 20.98 12.42
CA ALA A 645 -15.47 21.74 13.31
C ALA A 645 -14.05 21.86 12.72
N PRO A 646 -13.37 23.01 12.89
CA PRO A 646 -11.98 23.18 12.52
C PRO A 646 -11.08 22.09 13.10
N SER A 647 -10.08 21.67 12.33
CA SER A 647 -9.10 20.67 12.73
C SER A 647 -7.76 21.02 12.14
N GLU A 648 -6.74 21.17 12.97
CA GLU A 648 -5.36 21.32 12.52
C GLU A 648 -4.77 19.93 12.18
N PRO A 649 -4.07 19.79 11.05
CA PRO A 649 -3.40 18.55 10.71
C PRO A 649 -2.33 18.14 11.74
N PRO A 650 -2.13 16.83 11.99
CA PRO A 650 -1.23 16.34 13.05
C PRO A 650 0.26 16.57 12.79
N TYR A 651 0.68 17.02 11.60
CA TYR A 651 2.05 17.48 11.33
C TYR A 651 2.32 18.93 11.77
N SER A 652 1.27 19.70 12.13
CA SER A 652 1.43 21.11 12.55
C SER A 652 1.97 21.23 13.96
N VAL A 653 1.57 20.32 14.86
CA VAL A 653 2.21 20.11 16.16
C VAL A 653 2.87 18.74 16.17
N ALA A 654 4.13 18.71 15.75
CA ALA A 654 4.95 17.49 15.76
C ALA A 654 5.26 17.05 17.20
N LEU A 655 4.36 16.24 17.75
CA LEU A 655 4.65 15.34 18.86
C LEU A 655 5.28 14.05 18.33
N ASP A 656 6.55 13.88 18.64
CA ASP A 656 7.28 12.63 18.48
C ASP A 656 7.00 11.78 19.75
N VAL A 657 6.48 10.57 19.58
CA VAL A 657 6.04 9.67 20.65
C VAL A 657 6.78 8.34 20.52
N ALA A 658 7.68 8.06 21.45
CA ALA A 658 8.58 6.92 21.41
C ALA A 658 8.30 5.91 22.53
N LEU A 659 8.30 4.63 22.17
CA LEU A 659 8.35 3.48 23.07
C LEU A 659 9.79 2.98 23.21
N PRO A 660 10.13 2.21 24.26
CA PRO A 660 11.43 1.56 24.35
C PRO A 660 11.63 0.55 23.19
N PRO A 661 12.88 0.20 22.83
CA PRO A 661 13.12 -0.84 21.83
C PRO A 661 12.42 -2.16 22.18
N ARG A 662 11.90 -2.87 21.17
CA ARG A 662 11.26 -4.19 21.35
C ARG A 662 12.31 -5.20 21.87
N PRO A 663 12.02 -6.04 22.89
CA PRO A 663 13.01 -6.95 23.48
C PRO A 663 13.57 -7.99 22.52
N PHE A 664 12.76 -8.47 21.57
CA PHE A 664 13.10 -9.53 20.63
C PHE A 664 12.91 -9.06 19.18
N PRO A 665 13.84 -8.26 18.62
CA PRO A 665 13.68 -7.67 17.29
C PRO A 665 13.82 -8.67 16.14
N GLN A 666 14.44 -9.84 16.37
CA GLN A 666 14.62 -10.89 15.36
C GLN A 666 13.58 -12.02 15.46
N ALA A 667 12.79 -12.06 16.55
CA ALA A 667 11.71 -13.04 16.68
C ALA A 667 10.60 -12.83 15.64
N GLU A 668 10.03 -13.93 15.16
CA GLU A 668 8.89 -13.93 14.23
C GLU A 668 7.67 -13.20 14.84
N LEU A 669 7.48 -13.35 16.16
CA LEU A 669 6.48 -12.62 16.92
C LEU A 669 7.12 -11.45 17.68
N GLN A 670 6.80 -10.23 17.25
CA GLN A 670 7.29 -9.00 17.88
C GLN A 670 6.25 -8.40 18.83
N GLY A 671 6.71 -7.93 19.99
CA GLY A 671 5.88 -7.23 20.98
C GLY A 671 6.62 -6.96 22.28
N TYR A 672 5.89 -6.46 23.28
CA TYR A 672 6.37 -6.13 24.63
C TYR A 672 5.92 -7.18 25.65
N PRO A 673 6.62 -7.31 26.81
CA PRO A 673 6.25 -8.26 27.86
C PRO A 673 4.85 -7.98 28.45
N PRO A 674 4.15 -9.01 28.96
CA PRO A 674 2.94 -8.82 29.75
C PRO A 674 3.26 -8.17 31.10
N ALA A 675 2.35 -7.32 31.58
CA ALA A 675 2.28 -6.81 32.96
C ALA A 675 3.47 -5.97 33.49
N GLU A 676 4.50 -5.68 32.68
CA GLU A 676 5.52 -4.68 32.99
C GLU A 676 5.09 -3.28 32.48
N PRO A 677 5.31 -2.21 33.26
CA PRO A 677 5.11 -0.84 32.77
C PRO A 677 6.04 -0.53 31.59
N LEU A 678 5.52 0.17 30.59
CA LEU A 678 6.27 0.66 29.44
C LEU A 678 6.50 2.17 29.57
N SER A 679 7.77 2.58 29.52
CA SER A 679 8.17 3.98 29.62
C SER A 679 7.97 4.70 28.27
N LEU A 680 6.89 5.48 28.17
CA LEU A 680 6.58 6.30 27.00
C LEU A 680 7.34 7.63 27.09
N SER A 681 8.14 7.95 26.08
CA SER A 681 8.76 9.27 25.91
C SER A 681 7.97 10.12 24.92
N VAL A 682 7.74 11.38 25.25
CA VAL A 682 6.99 12.32 24.41
C VAL A 682 7.76 13.63 24.30
N SER A 683 8.00 14.08 23.07
CA SER A 683 8.66 15.35 22.79
C SER A 683 7.94 16.13 21.70
N SER A 684 7.76 17.43 21.93
CA SER A 684 7.23 18.41 20.98
C SER A 684 8.38 19.13 20.29
N ARG A 685 8.30 19.32 18.97
CA ARG A 685 9.23 20.20 18.22
C ARG A 685 9.02 21.68 18.52
N VAL A 686 7.89 22.05 19.14
CA VAL A 686 7.62 23.42 19.62
C VAL A 686 7.76 23.45 21.15
N PRO A 687 8.61 24.33 21.71
CA PRO A 687 8.71 24.51 23.15
C PRO A 687 7.37 24.92 23.77
N GLY A 688 6.94 24.21 24.80
CA GLY A 688 5.67 24.47 25.48
C GLY A 688 5.49 23.61 26.72
N SER A 689 4.57 24.00 27.59
CA SER A 689 4.23 23.23 28.80
C SER A 689 2.76 22.84 28.80
N GLY A 690 2.43 21.68 29.35
CA GLY A 690 1.06 21.19 29.31
C GLY A 690 0.92 19.77 29.83
N SER A 691 -0.30 19.23 29.74
CA SER A 691 -0.60 17.87 30.17
C SER A 691 -1.46 17.17 29.12
N LEU A 692 -1.04 15.97 28.73
CA LEU A 692 -1.69 15.16 27.72
C LEU A 692 -2.11 13.82 28.34
N ARG A 693 -3.41 13.53 28.29
CA ARG A 693 -3.96 12.23 28.66
C ARG A 693 -3.53 11.20 27.63
N ILE A 694 -3.10 10.03 28.10
CA ILE A 694 -2.75 8.89 27.24
C ILE A 694 -3.89 7.87 27.32
N SER A 695 -4.56 7.65 26.19
CA SER A 695 -5.47 6.52 25.99
C SER A 695 -4.81 5.42 25.17
N ALA A 696 -5.19 4.17 25.42
CA ALA A 696 -4.92 3.06 24.52
C ALA A 696 -6.24 2.53 23.96
N VAL A 697 -6.27 2.33 22.64
CA VAL A 697 -7.41 1.80 21.90
C VAL A 697 -7.02 0.42 21.36
N SER A 698 -7.85 -0.59 21.58
CA SER A 698 -7.63 -1.92 21.04
C SER A 698 -7.75 -1.88 19.51
N MET A 699 -6.85 -2.60 18.84
CA MET A 699 -6.87 -2.74 17.38
C MET A 699 -7.75 -3.91 16.91
N ASP A 700 -8.18 -4.76 17.87
CA ASP A 700 -8.96 -5.98 17.66
C ASP A 700 -10.43 -5.81 18.10
N GLY A 701 -10.82 -4.65 18.65
CA GLY A 701 -12.18 -4.38 19.12
C GLY A 701 -12.39 -2.96 19.65
N PRO A 702 -13.62 -2.59 20.07
CA PRO A 702 -13.99 -1.22 20.45
C PRO A 702 -13.48 -0.79 21.84
N GLN A 703 -12.59 -1.55 22.46
CA GLN A 703 -12.10 -1.25 23.81
C GLN A 703 -11.16 -0.04 23.78
N GLN A 704 -11.43 0.95 24.64
CA GLN A 704 -10.54 2.06 24.92
C GLN A 704 -10.39 2.20 26.43
N THR A 705 -9.16 2.40 26.91
CA THR A 705 -8.88 2.70 28.31
C THR A 705 -7.90 3.88 28.41
N GLU A 706 -8.07 4.71 29.43
CA GLU A 706 -7.00 5.62 29.86
C GLU A 706 -5.89 4.78 30.49
N VAL A 707 -4.63 5.03 30.12
CA VAL A 707 -3.45 4.28 30.60
C VAL A 707 -2.45 5.14 31.37
N GLY A 708 -2.60 6.46 31.31
CA GLY A 708 -1.73 7.40 32.01
C GLY A 708 -1.93 8.84 31.55
N THR A 709 -1.05 9.72 32.03
CA THR A 709 -0.98 11.12 31.61
C THR A 709 0.50 11.52 31.59
N VAL A 710 0.92 12.23 30.54
CA VAL A 710 2.26 12.82 30.46
C VAL A 710 2.15 14.33 30.70
N SER A 711 3.05 14.85 31.52
CA SER A 711 3.24 16.29 31.68
C SER A 711 4.46 16.71 30.87
N LEU A 712 4.27 17.64 29.94
CA LEU A 712 5.35 18.20 29.14
C LEU A 712 5.87 19.47 29.81
N VAL A 713 7.19 19.55 29.96
CA VAL A 713 7.93 20.72 30.44
C VAL A 713 8.94 21.09 29.37
N ASP A 714 8.87 22.32 28.87
CA ASP A 714 9.69 22.81 27.75
C ASP A 714 9.69 21.87 26.52
N GLY A 715 8.52 21.31 26.23
CA GLY A 715 8.26 20.40 25.11
C GLY A 715 8.48 18.91 25.40
N ALA A 716 9.10 18.50 26.51
CA ALA A 716 9.46 17.10 26.77
C ALA A 716 8.83 16.51 28.05
N GLY A 717 8.58 15.21 28.05
CA GLY A 717 8.10 14.48 29.22
C GLY A 717 8.08 12.96 29.03
N THR A 718 7.95 12.23 30.14
CA THR A 718 7.85 10.76 30.16
C THR A 718 6.64 10.31 30.99
N ALA A 719 6.09 9.14 30.66
CA ALA A 719 5.00 8.52 31.43
C ALA A 719 5.11 6.99 31.37
N GLU A 720 4.83 6.32 32.48
CA GLU A 720 4.69 4.86 32.52
C GLU A 720 3.25 4.47 32.14
N ILE A 721 3.11 3.49 31.24
CA ILE A 721 1.80 2.94 30.84
C ILE A 721 1.76 1.43 31.08
N SER A 722 0.63 0.92 31.57
CA SER A 722 0.41 -0.52 31.78
C SER A 722 -0.75 -1.01 30.93
N LEU A 723 -0.54 -2.12 30.24
CA LEU A 723 -1.48 -2.69 29.27
C LEU A 723 -1.64 -4.20 29.45
N VAL A 724 -2.84 -4.70 29.17
CA VAL A 724 -3.11 -6.14 29.10
C VAL A 724 -2.70 -6.70 27.72
N PRO A 725 -2.42 -8.01 27.60
CA PRO A 725 -2.08 -8.63 26.32
C PRO A 725 -3.10 -8.33 25.21
N GLY A 726 -2.60 -7.97 24.03
CA GLY A 726 -3.40 -7.53 22.87
C GLY A 726 -2.65 -6.54 21.97
N ALA A 727 -3.27 -6.18 20.84
CA ALA A 727 -2.80 -5.10 19.98
C ALA A 727 -3.49 -3.77 20.34
N TRP A 728 -2.70 -2.71 20.50
CA TRP A 728 -3.12 -1.41 21.01
C TRP A 728 -2.53 -0.28 20.17
N ARG A 729 -3.31 0.79 19.91
CA ARG A 729 -2.77 2.08 19.44
C ARG A 729 -2.93 3.12 20.53
N LEU A 730 -1.85 3.85 20.81
CA LEU A 730 -1.87 4.95 21.78
C LEU A 730 -2.50 6.21 21.16
N THR A 731 -3.13 7.04 21.98
CA THR A 731 -3.66 8.36 21.59
C THR A 731 -3.39 9.34 22.71
N LEU A 732 -2.79 10.48 22.37
CA LEU A 732 -2.45 11.55 23.30
C LEU A 732 -3.40 12.73 23.04
N GLU A 733 -4.13 13.17 24.07
CA GLU A 733 -5.14 14.23 23.97
C GLU A 733 -5.00 15.22 25.13
N GLY A 734 -4.99 16.52 24.85
CA GLY A 734 -4.86 17.54 25.89
C GLY A 734 -4.67 18.95 25.35
N ARG A 735 -3.98 19.81 26.12
CA ARG A 735 -3.64 21.17 25.71
C ARG A 735 -2.17 21.46 26.00
N LEU A 736 -1.52 22.21 25.11
CA LEU A 736 -0.14 22.66 25.25
C LEU A 736 -0.12 24.20 25.17
N ASP A 737 0.50 24.84 26.17
CA ASP A 737 0.80 26.26 26.14
C ASP A 737 2.15 26.47 25.48
N ALA A 738 2.14 27.01 24.25
CA ALA A 738 3.31 27.20 23.40
C ALA A 738 3.29 28.60 22.79
N GLY A 739 4.41 29.34 22.86
CA GLY A 739 4.51 30.69 22.27
C GLY A 739 3.59 31.78 22.86
N GLY A 740 2.82 31.48 23.91
CA GLY A 740 1.78 32.36 24.47
C GLY A 740 0.35 31.98 24.05
N GLU A 741 0.17 30.92 23.26
CA GLU A 741 -1.12 30.39 22.82
C GLU A 741 -1.36 28.99 23.40
N THR A 742 -2.62 28.67 23.71
CA THR A 742 -3.03 27.35 24.24
C THR A 742 -3.63 26.48 23.12
N ILE A 743 -2.80 25.62 22.54
CA ILE A 743 -3.17 24.77 21.41
C ILE A 743 -3.84 23.48 21.92
N ALA A 744 -4.95 23.07 21.30
CA ALA A 744 -5.61 21.80 21.59
C ALA A 744 -4.94 20.67 20.80
N ILE A 745 -4.46 19.64 21.49
CA ILE A 745 -3.66 18.58 20.88
C ILE A 745 -4.43 17.26 20.86
N ARG A 746 -4.39 16.60 19.71
CA ARG A 746 -4.77 15.20 19.53
C ARG A 746 -3.78 14.52 18.58
N ARG A 747 -3.08 13.50 19.05
CA ARG A 747 -2.05 12.77 18.31
C ARG A 747 -2.23 11.27 18.48
N ASN A 748 -2.42 10.51 17.41
CA ASN A 748 -2.30 9.06 17.48
C ASN A 748 -0.81 8.69 17.60
N GLY A 749 -0.45 8.00 18.69
CA GLY A 749 0.90 7.51 18.93
C GLY A 749 1.18 6.18 18.21
N PRO A 750 2.26 5.48 18.64
CA PRO A 750 2.62 4.18 18.09
C PRO A 750 1.53 3.14 18.34
N ALA A 751 1.46 2.20 17.40
CA ALA A 751 0.73 0.94 17.57
C ALA A 751 1.71 -0.12 18.07
N LEU A 752 1.34 -0.80 19.15
CA LEU A 752 2.14 -1.82 19.83
C LEU A 752 1.34 -3.10 20.07
N ARG A 753 2.06 -4.21 20.28
CA ARG A 753 1.51 -5.47 20.79
C ARG A 753 2.10 -5.74 22.16
N VAL A 754 1.24 -5.97 23.14
CA VAL A 754 1.62 -6.58 24.42
C VAL A 754 1.37 -8.08 24.29
N MET A 755 2.40 -8.88 24.48
CA MET A 755 2.33 -10.33 24.34
C MET A 755 1.72 -10.99 25.57
N SER A 756 1.06 -12.13 25.40
CA SER A 756 0.82 -13.05 26.51
C SER A 756 2.14 -13.67 26.99
N GLN A 757 2.15 -14.23 28.21
CA GLN A 757 3.33 -14.88 28.79
C GLN A 757 3.93 -15.96 27.86
N ARG A 758 3.06 -16.79 27.25
CA ARG A 758 3.46 -17.84 26.32
C ARG A 758 4.06 -17.28 25.03
N GLU A 759 3.47 -16.23 24.48
CA GLU A 759 3.98 -15.55 23.29
C GLU A 759 5.36 -14.92 23.55
N TYR A 760 5.54 -14.30 24.72
CA TYR A 760 6.83 -13.73 25.13
C TYR A 760 7.92 -14.80 25.29
N GLU A 761 7.59 -15.92 25.92
CA GLU A 761 8.48 -17.09 26.03
C GLU A 761 8.84 -17.68 24.65
N GLN A 762 7.86 -17.82 23.75
CA GLN A 762 8.08 -18.28 22.39
C GLN A 762 8.96 -17.31 21.57
N ALA A 763 8.74 -16.00 21.70
CA ALA A 763 9.55 -14.98 21.02
C ALA A 763 11.00 -14.99 21.54
N ARG A 764 11.19 -15.08 22.87
CA ARG A 764 12.52 -15.23 23.49
C ARG A 764 13.25 -16.48 23.00
N ASP A 765 12.56 -17.62 23.00
CA ASP A 765 13.15 -18.91 22.60
C ASP A 765 13.41 -18.96 21.08
N SER A 766 12.64 -18.22 20.27
CA SER A 766 12.89 -18.03 18.84
C SER A 766 14.07 -17.10 18.57
N GLN A 767 14.20 -15.99 19.31
CA GLN A 767 15.33 -15.06 19.25
C GLN A 767 16.62 -15.81 19.61
N ALA A 768 16.62 -16.56 20.72
CA ALA A 768 17.78 -17.33 21.16
C ALA A 768 18.25 -18.39 20.14
N ARG A 769 17.33 -18.94 19.32
CA ARG A 769 17.69 -19.81 18.18
C ARG A 769 18.26 -19.04 16.99
N ALA A 770 17.70 -17.87 16.68
CA ALA A 770 18.20 -17.01 15.60
C ALA A 770 19.61 -16.45 15.88
N GLU A 771 20.04 -16.44 17.14
CA GLU A 771 21.34 -15.97 17.60
C GLU A 771 22.44 -17.06 17.66
N THR A 772 22.13 -18.33 17.38
CA THR A 772 23.10 -19.46 17.46
C THR A 772 23.03 -20.40 16.26
N LEU A 773 24.18 -20.75 15.69
CA LEU A 773 24.28 -21.70 14.58
C LEU A 773 24.24 -23.16 15.07
N ASP A 774 23.27 -23.96 14.64
CA ASP A 774 23.13 -25.35 15.09
C ASP A 774 23.82 -26.33 14.12
N ILE A 775 24.89 -27.01 14.57
CA ILE A 775 25.70 -27.95 13.75
C ILE A 775 25.62 -29.38 14.31
N ALA A 776 25.15 -30.31 13.49
CA ALA A 776 25.15 -31.74 13.77
C ALA A 776 26.30 -32.46 13.06
N LEU A 777 26.95 -33.39 13.76
CA LEU A 777 27.87 -34.38 13.16
C LEU A 777 27.26 -35.77 13.21
N LEU A 778 27.23 -36.47 12.08
CA LEU A 778 26.73 -37.84 12.01
C LEU A 778 27.72 -38.80 12.67
N SER A 779 27.26 -39.55 13.68
CA SER A 779 28.05 -40.45 14.50
C SER A 779 27.40 -41.84 14.58
N PRO A 780 28.17 -42.94 14.49
CA PRO A 780 29.63 -43.00 14.43
C PRO A 780 30.21 -42.75 13.03
N GLY A 781 31.29 -41.98 12.94
CA GLY A 781 32.06 -41.70 11.73
C GLY A 781 33.54 -41.42 12.04
N ARG A 782 34.45 -41.51 11.06
CA ARG A 782 35.88 -41.25 11.28
C ARG A 782 36.20 -39.75 11.20
N GLY A 783 37.12 -39.26 12.03
CA GLY A 783 37.46 -37.84 12.10
C GLY A 783 36.39 -36.94 12.72
N THR A 784 35.23 -37.48 13.14
CA THR A 784 34.12 -36.67 13.65
C THR A 784 34.42 -36.02 15.00
N ALA A 785 35.31 -36.61 15.82
CA ALA A 785 35.73 -35.98 17.08
C ALA A 785 36.63 -34.74 16.82
N PRO A 786 37.74 -34.84 16.05
CA PRO A 786 38.51 -33.67 15.61
C PRO A 786 37.67 -32.59 14.93
N LEU A 787 36.74 -32.96 14.05
CA LEU A 787 35.82 -32.00 13.41
C LEU A 787 34.96 -31.25 14.44
N ALA A 788 34.37 -31.95 15.40
CA ALA A 788 33.53 -31.32 16.43
C ALA A 788 34.33 -30.40 17.36
N ASP A 789 35.56 -30.77 17.70
CA ASP A 789 36.42 -29.96 18.57
C ASP A 789 36.93 -28.71 17.85
N GLU A 790 37.30 -28.80 16.57
CA GLU A 790 37.69 -27.64 15.76
C GLU A 790 36.51 -26.70 15.50
N MET A 791 35.30 -27.22 15.21
CA MET A 791 34.09 -26.39 15.07
C MET A 791 33.74 -25.61 16.35
N ARG A 792 33.95 -26.22 17.53
CA ARG A 792 33.79 -25.53 18.82
C ARG A 792 34.88 -24.50 19.07
N LEU A 793 36.08 -24.67 18.49
CA LEU A 793 37.15 -23.68 18.54
C LEU A 793 36.84 -22.47 17.65
N ILE A 794 36.40 -22.72 16.41
CA ILE A 794 36.05 -21.70 15.41
C ILE A 794 34.89 -20.81 15.91
N TYR A 795 33.77 -21.42 16.30
CA TYR A 795 32.56 -20.67 16.65
C TYR A 795 32.38 -20.39 18.15
N GLY A 796 33.14 -21.05 19.03
CA GLY A 796 33.05 -20.85 20.48
C GLY A 796 31.63 -21.05 21.04
N ARG A 797 31.00 -19.96 21.48
CA ARG A 797 29.61 -19.94 21.99
C ARG A 797 28.56 -19.57 20.93
N GLN A 798 28.97 -19.22 19.71
CA GLN A 798 28.07 -18.81 18.61
C GLN A 798 27.48 -20.01 17.86
N ALA A 799 27.97 -21.24 18.11
CA ALA A 799 27.41 -22.45 17.54
C ALA A 799 27.20 -23.56 18.59
N ARG A 800 26.15 -24.36 18.40
CA ARG A 800 25.88 -25.59 19.17
C ARG A 800 26.31 -26.78 18.31
N VAL A 801 27.40 -27.44 18.72
CA VAL A 801 28.03 -28.52 17.96
C VAL A 801 27.84 -29.87 18.67
N GLU A 802 27.01 -30.74 18.09
CA GLU A 802 26.52 -31.97 18.72
C GLU A 802 26.55 -33.19 17.79
N PHE A 803 26.52 -34.39 18.37
CA PHE A 803 26.51 -35.64 17.62
C PHE A 803 25.09 -36.19 17.46
N ILE A 804 24.73 -36.61 16.25
CA ILE A 804 23.46 -37.31 15.97
C ILE A 804 23.71 -38.70 15.38
N SER A 805 22.81 -39.64 15.67
CA SER A 805 22.85 -41.02 15.17
C SER A 805 21.61 -41.41 14.36
N THR A 806 20.76 -40.44 14.00
CA THR A 806 19.54 -40.66 13.20
C THR A 806 19.37 -39.56 12.17
N LEU A 807 18.91 -39.94 10.97
CA LEU A 807 18.67 -39.03 9.84
C LEU A 807 17.16 -38.93 9.52
N THR A 808 16.33 -38.78 10.55
CA THR A 808 14.89 -38.54 10.38
C THR A 808 14.62 -37.07 10.12
N LEU A 809 13.51 -36.74 9.44
CA LEU A 809 13.13 -35.34 9.19
C LEU A 809 12.97 -34.52 10.48
N ASP A 810 12.47 -35.14 11.55
CA ASP A 810 12.31 -34.50 12.85
C ASP A 810 13.65 -34.26 13.55
N THR A 811 14.65 -35.13 13.34
CA THR A 811 16.03 -34.87 13.78
C THR A 811 16.66 -33.75 12.96
N LEU A 812 16.59 -33.82 11.64
CA LEU A 812 17.26 -32.87 10.73
C LEU A 812 16.74 -31.44 10.87
N ARG A 813 15.44 -31.25 11.17
CA ARG A 813 14.82 -29.93 11.43
C ARG A 813 15.30 -29.22 12.71
N GLN A 814 16.14 -29.86 13.53
CA GLN A 814 16.71 -29.28 14.76
C GLN A 814 18.12 -28.71 14.56
N TRP A 815 18.61 -28.66 13.32
CA TRP A 815 19.96 -28.24 12.97
C TRP A 815 19.96 -27.40 11.69
N ASP A 816 20.93 -26.49 11.58
CA ASP A 816 21.18 -25.74 10.36
C ASP A 816 22.08 -26.53 9.40
N ILE A 817 23.16 -27.09 9.94
CA ILE A 817 24.22 -27.78 9.19
C ILE A 817 24.35 -29.23 9.67
N LEU A 818 24.43 -30.17 8.73
CA LEU A 818 24.81 -31.55 8.96
C LEU A 818 26.19 -31.85 8.35
N VAL A 819 27.08 -32.44 9.13
CA VAL A 819 28.41 -32.89 8.69
C VAL A 819 28.49 -34.41 8.69
N ILE A 820 28.93 -34.99 7.58
CA ILE A 820 29.06 -36.43 7.35
C ILE A 820 30.51 -36.74 6.97
N SER A 821 31.26 -37.44 7.83
CA SER A 821 32.64 -37.86 7.59
C SER A 821 32.76 -39.36 7.81
N ASP A 822 33.12 -40.12 6.76
CA ASP A 822 33.34 -41.57 6.75
C ASP A 822 32.45 -42.35 7.75
N PRO A 823 31.11 -42.37 7.54
CA PRO A 823 30.18 -42.98 8.48
C PRO A 823 30.42 -44.48 8.62
N LEU A 824 30.40 -44.98 9.86
CA LEU A 824 30.65 -46.39 10.18
C LEU A 824 29.37 -47.23 10.19
N ASP A 825 28.19 -46.62 10.42
CA ASP A 825 26.90 -47.29 10.30
C ASP A 825 26.20 -46.95 8.97
N LEU A 826 26.46 -47.77 7.95
CA LEU A 826 25.86 -47.61 6.62
C LEU A 826 24.36 -47.97 6.59
N ASN A 827 23.82 -48.65 7.61
CA ASN A 827 22.39 -49.00 7.65
C ASN A 827 21.48 -47.77 7.80
N LEU A 828 22.05 -46.64 8.24
CA LEU A 828 21.34 -45.36 8.29
C LEU A 828 20.93 -44.88 6.89
N PHE A 829 21.69 -45.20 5.84
CA PHE A 829 21.49 -44.70 4.48
C PHE A 829 20.61 -45.61 3.63
N THR A 830 19.37 -45.78 4.06
CA THR A 830 18.31 -46.36 3.21
C THR A 830 17.89 -45.39 2.11
N ASP A 831 17.25 -45.87 1.04
CA ASP A 831 16.72 -45.01 -0.04
C ASP A 831 15.81 -43.90 0.52
N GLN A 832 14.92 -44.25 1.46
CA GLN A 832 14.03 -43.30 2.15
C GLN A 832 14.81 -42.28 2.98
N THR A 833 15.90 -42.69 3.65
CA THR A 833 16.74 -41.77 4.41
C THR A 833 17.48 -40.79 3.50
N MET A 834 18.04 -41.30 2.39
CA MET A 834 18.75 -40.46 1.40
C MET A 834 17.80 -39.47 0.73
N GLU A 835 16.56 -39.88 0.42
CA GLU A 835 15.49 -39.01 -0.06
C GLU A 835 15.09 -37.97 1.00
N THR A 836 14.97 -38.36 2.27
CA THR A 836 14.69 -37.44 3.39
C THR A 836 15.79 -36.38 3.55
N LEU A 837 17.05 -36.81 3.45
CA LEU A 837 18.23 -35.93 3.54
C LEU A 837 18.30 -34.96 2.35
N ARG A 838 18.09 -35.43 1.11
CA ARG A 838 17.97 -34.57 -0.08
C ARG A 838 16.81 -33.58 0.05
N GLY A 839 15.62 -34.03 0.45
CA GLY A 839 14.44 -33.16 0.59
C GLY A 839 14.59 -32.12 1.71
N TRP A 840 15.25 -32.46 2.81
CA TRP A 840 15.60 -31.49 3.85
C TRP A 840 16.60 -30.44 3.32
N ALA A 841 17.67 -30.87 2.65
CA ALA A 841 18.61 -29.95 2.01
C ALA A 841 17.89 -29.03 1.00
N GLU A 842 17.07 -29.59 0.11
CA GLU A 842 16.28 -28.83 -0.87
C GLU A 842 15.35 -27.80 -0.22
N SER A 843 14.82 -28.10 0.97
CA SER A 843 13.96 -27.19 1.73
C SER A 843 14.69 -26.05 2.46
N GLY A 844 16.01 -26.12 2.60
CA GLY A 844 16.83 -25.12 3.33
C GLY A 844 17.97 -25.70 4.18
N GLY A 845 18.04 -27.03 4.36
CA GLY A 845 19.10 -27.69 5.12
C GLY A 845 20.48 -27.58 4.47
N ARG A 846 21.54 -27.63 5.27
CA ARG A 846 22.93 -27.48 4.80
C ARG A 846 23.72 -28.75 5.08
N VAL A 847 24.56 -29.19 4.13
CA VAL A 847 25.30 -30.45 4.27
C VAL A 847 26.76 -30.30 3.86
N LEU A 848 27.67 -30.74 4.74
CA LEU A 848 29.09 -30.94 4.44
C LEU A 848 29.39 -32.44 4.43
N VAL A 849 29.84 -32.97 3.30
CA VAL A 849 30.21 -34.38 3.14
C VAL A 849 31.71 -34.47 2.93
N LEU A 850 32.39 -35.32 3.71
CA LEU A 850 33.85 -35.41 3.77
C LEU A 850 34.41 -36.79 3.36
N HIS A 851 35.58 -36.76 2.72
CA HIS A 851 36.41 -37.91 2.38
C HIS A 851 35.68 -38.99 1.55
N ASN A 852 35.59 -40.26 1.99
CA ASN A 852 34.92 -41.30 1.21
C ASN A 852 33.40 -41.08 1.19
N ALA A 853 32.82 -40.38 2.17
CA ALA A 853 31.38 -40.18 2.29
C ALA A 853 30.74 -39.47 1.08
N VAL A 854 31.54 -38.86 0.19
CA VAL A 854 31.10 -38.30 -1.11
C VAL A 854 30.59 -39.36 -2.10
N GLY A 855 30.58 -40.64 -1.73
CA GLY A 855 30.12 -41.77 -2.55
C GLY A 855 31.22 -42.73 -3.00
N HIS A 856 32.42 -42.59 -2.47
CA HIS A 856 33.60 -43.38 -2.81
C HIS A 856 33.77 -44.61 -1.88
N ALA A 857 34.57 -45.60 -2.27
CA ALA A 857 34.90 -46.79 -1.47
C ALA A 857 33.68 -47.59 -0.93
N GLY A 858 32.56 -47.55 -1.66
CA GLY A 858 31.30 -48.22 -1.25
C GLY A 858 30.41 -47.40 -0.32
N MET A 859 30.73 -46.13 -0.08
CA MET A 859 29.88 -45.21 0.66
C MET A 859 28.61 -44.81 -0.13
N PRO A 860 27.54 -44.37 0.55
CA PRO A 860 26.29 -43.95 -0.08
C PRO A 860 26.46 -42.74 -1.01
N ARG A 861 25.88 -42.81 -2.20
CA ARG A 861 25.91 -41.74 -3.22
C ARG A 861 24.66 -40.86 -3.10
N VAL A 862 24.70 -39.89 -2.19
CA VAL A 862 23.52 -39.11 -1.76
C VAL A 862 23.17 -37.96 -2.71
N PHE A 863 24.16 -37.20 -3.20
CA PHE A 863 23.98 -35.93 -3.94
C PHE A 863 24.55 -36.01 -5.37
N LEU A 864 24.11 -37.02 -6.12
CA LEU A 864 24.56 -37.31 -7.50
C LEU A 864 24.26 -36.19 -8.50
N GLU A 865 23.37 -35.28 -8.13
CA GLU A 865 23.00 -34.09 -8.89
C GLU A 865 24.17 -33.07 -8.94
N LEU A 866 25.09 -33.11 -7.97
CA LEU A 866 26.23 -32.18 -7.88
C LEU A 866 27.52 -32.78 -8.41
N ALA A 867 27.93 -33.94 -7.89
CA ALA A 867 29.14 -34.63 -8.32
C ALA A 867 29.05 -36.13 -8.06
N ASP A 868 29.96 -36.88 -8.68
CA ASP A 868 30.10 -38.33 -8.53
C ASP A 868 31.55 -38.73 -8.26
N ALA A 869 31.80 -39.90 -7.68
CA ALA A 869 33.14 -40.40 -7.38
C ALA A 869 33.28 -41.87 -7.78
N PHE A 870 34.25 -42.17 -8.65
CA PHE A 870 34.52 -43.52 -9.15
C PHE A 870 35.71 -44.16 -8.43
N ALA A 871 35.85 -45.48 -8.51
CA ALA A 871 36.86 -46.22 -7.75
C ALA A 871 38.33 -45.82 -8.04
N ASP A 872 38.59 -45.22 -9.21
CA ASP A 872 39.91 -44.74 -9.63
C ASP A 872 40.13 -43.25 -9.28
N ASP A 873 39.12 -42.54 -8.75
CA ASP A 873 39.19 -41.11 -8.41
C ASP A 873 39.85 -40.89 -7.05
N ARG A 874 41.14 -41.20 -6.98
CA ARG A 874 42.01 -40.92 -5.83
C ARG A 874 43.28 -40.21 -6.26
N VAL A 875 43.73 -39.30 -5.42
CA VAL A 875 44.99 -38.55 -5.60
C VAL A 875 45.84 -38.65 -4.35
N ARG A 876 47.16 -38.66 -4.54
CA ARG A 876 48.14 -38.46 -3.48
C ARG A 876 48.82 -37.11 -3.65
N THR A 877 48.40 -36.13 -2.86
CA THR A 877 49.02 -34.79 -2.81
C THR A 877 48.87 -34.19 -1.42
N ARG A 878 49.89 -33.49 -0.93
CA ARG A 878 49.75 -32.58 0.22
C ARG A 878 49.42 -31.15 -0.22
N GLU A 879 49.72 -30.78 -1.46
CA GLU A 879 49.48 -29.44 -1.98
C GLU A 879 48.20 -29.40 -2.80
N ILE A 880 47.30 -28.50 -2.42
CA ILE A 880 46.04 -28.23 -3.11
C ILE A 880 45.92 -26.75 -3.41
N ARG A 881 44.99 -26.36 -4.29
CA ARG A 881 44.69 -24.95 -4.57
C ARG A 881 43.19 -24.73 -4.74
N LEU A 882 42.78 -23.47 -4.58
CA LEU A 882 41.44 -23.01 -4.91
C LEU A 882 41.27 -22.91 -6.42
N THR A 883 40.13 -23.38 -6.94
CA THR A 883 39.75 -23.26 -8.36
C THR A 883 39.35 -21.82 -8.71
N ASP A 884 38.69 -21.11 -7.79
CA ASP A 884 38.43 -19.67 -7.85
C ASP A 884 38.57 -19.04 -6.46
N ALA A 885 39.59 -18.20 -6.27
CA ALA A 885 39.84 -17.48 -5.04
C ALA A 885 38.74 -16.45 -4.68
N ARG A 886 37.80 -16.17 -5.58
CA ARG A 886 36.64 -15.28 -5.36
C ARG A 886 35.40 -16.02 -4.88
N HIS A 887 35.42 -17.36 -4.84
CA HIS A 887 34.28 -18.12 -4.33
C HIS A 887 34.04 -17.77 -2.85
N PRO A 888 32.80 -17.52 -2.37
CA PRO A 888 32.63 -17.01 -1.00
C PRO A 888 33.05 -18.00 0.10
N ALA A 889 33.09 -19.30 -0.18
CA ALA A 889 33.70 -20.29 0.73
C ALA A 889 35.23 -20.16 0.89
N ALA A 890 35.87 -19.33 0.06
CA ALA A 890 37.30 -19.01 0.10
C ALA A 890 37.59 -17.65 0.78
N SER A 891 36.58 -16.87 1.18
CA SER A 891 36.76 -15.51 1.69
C SER A 891 37.54 -15.40 3.02
N TYR A 892 37.78 -16.54 3.68
CA TYR A 892 38.55 -16.66 4.92
C TYR A 892 39.97 -17.22 4.69
N ILE A 893 40.29 -17.60 3.45
CA ILE A 893 41.52 -18.30 3.08
C ILE A 893 42.54 -17.29 2.54
N ASP A 894 43.11 -16.49 3.44
CA ASP A 894 44.17 -15.51 3.12
C ASP A 894 45.55 -16.20 3.10
N LEU A 895 45.69 -17.20 2.21
CA LEU A 895 46.82 -18.14 2.14
C LEU A 895 47.62 -18.01 0.83
N PRO A 896 48.88 -18.52 0.79
CA PRO A 896 49.66 -18.68 -0.44
C PRO A 896 48.90 -19.42 -1.56
N PRO A 897 49.39 -19.36 -2.83
CA PRO A 897 48.71 -19.96 -4.00
C PRO A 897 48.53 -21.49 -3.94
N THR A 898 49.08 -22.15 -2.92
CA THR A 898 48.96 -23.58 -2.62
C THR A 898 48.81 -23.75 -1.11
N ILE A 899 47.88 -24.62 -0.69
CA ILE A 899 47.57 -24.94 0.70
C ILE A 899 48.16 -26.31 1.04
N GLU A 900 48.84 -26.44 2.18
CA GLU A 900 49.49 -27.70 2.60
C GLU A 900 48.62 -28.50 3.60
N LEU A 901 48.33 -29.75 3.25
CA LEU A 901 47.52 -30.68 4.03
C LEU A 901 48.39 -31.68 4.80
N SER A 902 47.96 -32.05 6.01
CA SER A 902 48.67 -33.05 6.82
C SER A 902 48.64 -34.45 6.19
N ASN A 903 47.53 -34.73 5.49
CA ASN A 903 47.29 -35.99 4.81
C ASN A 903 47.56 -35.85 3.32
N GLU A 904 48.05 -36.92 2.69
CA GLU A 904 48.21 -36.98 1.24
C GLU A 904 47.05 -37.70 0.53
N ASP A 905 46.26 -38.54 1.23
CA ASP A 905 45.29 -39.46 0.62
C ASP A 905 43.89 -38.85 0.53
N HIS A 906 43.48 -38.48 -0.69
CA HIS A 906 42.21 -37.80 -0.95
C HIS A 906 41.39 -38.46 -2.06
N VAL A 907 40.08 -38.26 -2.00
CA VAL A 907 39.12 -38.64 -3.03
C VAL A 907 38.96 -37.46 -3.99
N LEU A 908 38.98 -37.74 -5.29
CA LEU A 908 38.55 -36.77 -6.30
C LEU A 908 37.04 -36.95 -6.55
N VAL A 909 36.34 -35.85 -6.72
CA VAL A 909 34.94 -35.79 -7.12
C VAL A 909 34.84 -35.20 -8.53
N ARG A 910 33.99 -35.79 -9.37
CA ARG A 910 33.75 -35.31 -10.73
C ARG A 910 32.54 -34.40 -10.72
N PRO A 911 32.71 -33.08 -10.80
CA PRO A 911 31.58 -32.15 -10.82
C PRO A 911 30.72 -32.34 -12.06
N ASN A 912 29.39 -32.32 -11.90
CA ASN A 912 28.47 -32.28 -13.05
C ASN A 912 28.53 -30.94 -13.80
N ARG A 913 29.07 -29.88 -13.16
CA ARG A 913 29.34 -28.57 -13.76
C ARG A 913 30.67 -28.03 -13.22
N LEU A 914 31.56 -27.58 -14.10
CA LEU A 914 32.90 -27.13 -13.70
C LEU A 914 32.87 -25.90 -12.76
N ASP A 915 31.81 -25.09 -12.78
CA ASP A 915 31.70 -23.85 -11.99
C ASP A 915 31.38 -24.07 -10.51
N ILE A 916 30.99 -25.29 -10.10
CA ILE A 916 30.79 -25.64 -8.69
C ILE A 916 32.02 -26.31 -8.05
N ALA A 917 33.12 -26.49 -8.80
CA ALA A 917 34.38 -26.96 -8.24
C ALA A 917 35.02 -25.89 -7.35
N LEU A 918 35.48 -26.28 -6.16
CA LEU A 918 36.05 -25.38 -5.13
C LEU A 918 37.55 -25.59 -4.89
N LEU A 919 38.01 -26.85 -4.89
CA LEU A 919 39.39 -27.22 -4.60
C LEU A 919 39.90 -28.20 -5.67
N GLU A 920 41.18 -28.15 -5.97
CA GLU A 920 41.86 -29.06 -6.90
C GLU A 920 43.32 -29.35 -6.46
N PRO A 921 43.94 -30.44 -6.92
CA PRO A 921 45.37 -30.69 -6.68
C PRO A 921 46.25 -29.57 -7.25
N ALA A 922 47.30 -29.17 -6.54
CA ALA A 922 48.22 -28.13 -7.01
C ALA A 922 48.98 -28.56 -8.28
N GLU A 923 49.50 -29.80 -8.29
CA GLU A 923 50.08 -30.46 -9.46
C GLU A 923 49.07 -31.42 -10.12
N GLY A 924 49.07 -31.48 -11.45
CA GLY A 924 48.26 -32.45 -12.20
C GLY A 924 46.75 -32.17 -12.22
N SER A 925 46.33 -30.94 -11.95
CA SER A 925 44.92 -30.51 -11.97
C SER A 925 44.19 -30.84 -13.29
N GLU A 926 43.07 -31.56 -13.19
CA GLU A 926 42.13 -31.80 -14.28
C GLU A 926 40.77 -31.15 -13.92
N PRO A 927 40.20 -30.25 -14.74
CA PRO A 927 38.96 -29.55 -14.37
C PRO A 927 37.76 -30.47 -14.06
N GLU A 928 37.72 -31.64 -14.70
CA GLU A 928 36.68 -32.67 -14.50
C GLU A 928 36.89 -33.51 -13.21
N ARG A 929 37.93 -33.21 -12.41
CA ARG A 929 38.28 -33.91 -11.17
C ARG A 929 38.71 -32.93 -10.08
N ALA A 930 37.74 -32.45 -9.31
CA ALA A 930 37.96 -31.58 -8.17
C ALA A 930 38.24 -32.38 -6.89
N LEU A 931 38.83 -31.75 -5.88
CA LEU A 931 38.89 -32.25 -4.50
C LEU A 931 37.66 -31.85 -3.68
N ALA A 932 36.98 -30.77 -4.06
CA ALA A 932 35.71 -30.38 -3.46
C ALA A 932 34.81 -29.67 -4.46
N VAL A 933 33.49 -29.83 -4.28
CA VAL A 933 32.45 -29.02 -4.94
C VAL A 933 31.57 -28.35 -3.90
N ALA A 934 31.11 -27.13 -4.19
CA ALA A 934 30.18 -26.37 -3.37
C ALA A 934 29.05 -25.81 -4.26
N ALA A 935 27.79 -26.14 -3.95
CA ALA A 935 26.65 -25.72 -4.75
C ALA A 935 25.38 -25.47 -3.91
N PRO A 936 24.57 -24.45 -4.25
CA PRO A 936 23.19 -24.36 -3.77
C PRO A 936 22.42 -25.63 -4.14
N TYR A 937 21.58 -26.11 -3.23
CA TYR A 937 20.76 -27.31 -3.42
C TYR A 937 19.32 -26.99 -3.00
N GLY A 938 18.48 -26.62 -3.97
CA GLY A 938 17.17 -26.02 -3.69
C GLY A 938 17.31 -24.68 -2.97
N ARG A 939 16.74 -24.59 -1.75
CA ARG A 939 16.94 -23.47 -0.81
C ARG A 939 18.13 -23.65 0.13
N GLY A 940 18.68 -24.86 0.21
CA GLY A 940 19.84 -25.18 1.03
C GLY A 940 21.16 -25.09 0.28
N ARG A 941 22.21 -25.65 0.89
CA ARG A 941 23.59 -25.63 0.37
C ARG A 941 24.30 -26.94 0.67
N VAL A 942 25.07 -27.46 -0.27
CA VAL A 942 25.80 -28.72 -0.11
C VAL A 942 27.25 -28.56 -0.57
N ILE A 943 28.17 -29.08 0.24
CA ILE A 943 29.58 -29.27 -0.09
C ILE A 943 29.88 -30.76 -0.11
N LEU A 944 30.47 -31.25 -1.21
CA LEU A 944 31.06 -32.59 -1.29
C LEU A 944 32.57 -32.42 -1.41
N CYS A 945 33.32 -32.79 -0.36
CA CYS A 945 34.75 -32.52 -0.23
C CYS A 945 35.49 -33.83 0.06
N GLY A 946 36.25 -34.33 -0.92
CA GLY A 946 37.01 -35.58 -0.80
C GLY A 946 38.28 -35.49 0.05
N LEU A 947 38.55 -34.34 0.68
CA LEU A 947 39.62 -34.16 1.65
C LEU A 947 39.36 -34.96 2.93
N ARG A 948 40.44 -35.37 3.61
CA ARG A 948 40.40 -36.02 4.92
C ARG A 948 40.93 -35.07 6.00
N LEU A 949 40.06 -34.22 6.51
CA LEU A 949 40.39 -33.26 7.57
C LEU A 949 40.47 -33.95 8.94
N GLY A 950 41.41 -33.52 9.78
CA GLY A 950 41.55 -34.00 11.16
C GLY A 950 41.89 -35.49 11.29
N GLN A 951 42.55 -36.09 10.29
CA GLN A 951 42.94 -37.51 10.31
C GLN A 951 44.26 -37.74 9.61
N THR A 952 45.08 -38.63 10.17
CA THR A 952 46.33 -39.10 9.56
C THR A 952 46.10 -39.90 8.27
N SER A 953 47.17 -40.14 7.52
CA SER A 953 47.13 -41.06 6.36
C SER A 953 46.78 -42.51 6.74
N SER A 954 46.96 -42.93 8.00
CA SER A 954 46.44 -44.22 8.53
C SER A 954 44.93 -44.20 8.79
N GLY A 955 44.26 -43.04 8.77
CA GLY A 955 42.84 -42.91 9.09
C GLY A 955 42.54 -42.94 10.60
N GLU A 956 43.51 -42.48 11.39
CA GLU A 956 43.38 -42.22 12.83
C GLU A 956 43.14 -40.73 13.06
N ASP A 957 42.30 -40.41 14.05
CA ASP A 957 41.96 -39.03 14.41
C ASP A 957 43.21 -38.23 14.81
N ALA A 958 43.35 -37.02 14.26
CA ALA A 958 44.49 -36.13 14.45
C ALA A 958 44.01 -34.68 14.64
N ARG A 959 44.83 -33.85 15.29
CA ARG A 959 44.58 -32.40 15.34
C ARG A 959 44.76 -31.80 13.94
N MET A 960 43.83 -30.93 13.53
CA MET A 960 43.93 -30.22 12.26
C MET A 960 45.12 -29.25 12.23
N THR A 961 45.66 -29.04 11.04
CA THR A 961 46.58 -27.92 10.80
C THR A 961 45.81 -26.59 10.77
N ARG A 962 46.52 -25.47 10.84
CA ARG A 962 45.93 -24.13 10.66
C ARG A 962 45.20 -24.03 9.32
N ASP A 963 45.81 -24.57 8.27
CA ASP A 963 45.30 -24.51 6.90
C ASP A 963 44.06 -25.40 6.72
N GLU A 964 44.03 -26.59 7.34
CA GLU A 964 42.85 -27.45 7.40
C GLU A 964 41.70 -26.82 8.19
N SER A 965 42.01 -26.07 9.26
CA SER A 965 41.04 -25.31 10.06
C SER A 965 40.44 -24.15 9.26
N LEU A 966 41.26 -23.37 8.55
CA LEU A 966 40.80 -22.28 7.65
C LEU A 966 39.94 -22.81 6.49
N LEU A 967 40.29 -23.97 5.92
CA LEU A 967 39.46 -24.67 4.93
C LEU A 967 38.09 -25.06 5.52
N LEU A 968 38.08 -25.61 6.74
CA LEU A 968 36.85 -25.98 7.43
C LEU A 968 35.97 -24.75 7.76
N GLU A 969 36.57 -23.68 8.25
CA GLU A 969 35.90 -22.41 8.55
C GLU A 969 35.27 -21.79 7.30
N GLY A 970 36.01 -21.70 6.19
CA GLY A 970 35.49 -21.20 4.92
C GLY A 970 34.31 -22.01 4.37
N MET A 971 34.40 -23.35 4.45
CA MET A 971 33.31 -24.25 4.08
C MET A 971 32.07 -24.08 4.98
N LEU A 972 32.25 -23.98 6.29
CA LEU A 972 31.15 -23.83 7.25
C LEU A 972 30.50 -22.44 7.20
N SER A 973 31.28 -21.37 7.02
CA SER A 973 30.75 -20.01 6.87
C SER A 973 29.87 -19.90 5.61
N TRP A 974 30.32 -20.47 4.49
CA TRP A 974 29.51 -20.52 3.26
C TRP A 974 28.24 -21.35 3.42
N LEU A 975 28.24 -22.40 4.24
CA LEU A 975 27.01 -23.11 4.57
C LEU A 975 26.10 -22.25 5.47
N ALA A 976 26.66 -21.61 6.49
CA ALA A 976 25.95 -20.79 7.49
C ALA A 976 25.39 -19.45 6.96
N GLU A 977 25.74 -19.05 5.73
CA GLU A 977 25.27 -17.80 5.14
C GLU A 977 23.72 -17.71 5.15
N GLY A 978 23.20 -16.66 5.78
CA GLY A 978 21.76 -16.44 5.95
C GLY A 978 21.08 -17.19 7.10
N VAL A 979 21.81 -17.85 8.01
CA VAL A 979 21.25 -18.42 9.26
C VAL A 979 21.11 -17.33 10.33
N VAL A 980 22.24 -16.78 10.76
CA VAL A 980 22.35 -15.86 11.90
C VAL A 980 22.65 -14.46 11.38
N ALA A 981 21.92 -13.46 11.88
CA ALA A 981 22.27 -12.07 11.63
C ALA A 981 23.54 -11.70 12.41
N SER A 982 24.68 -11.72 11.71
CA SER A 982 26.06 -11.50 12.20
C SER A 982 26.68 -12.63 13.05
N VAL A 983 27.28 -13.61 12.37
CA VAL A 983 28.54 -14.20 12.85
C VAL A 983 29.68 -13.38 12.26
N SER A 984 29.96 -12.23 12.88
CA SER A 984 31.17 -11.47 12.60
C SER A 984 32.37 -12.25 13.15
N ALA A 985 33.50 -12.18 12.43
CA ALA A 985 34.73 -12.92 12.75
C ALA A 985 35.14 -12.81 14.23
N PRO A 986 35.76 -13.86 14.82
CA PRO A 986 36.25 -13.80 16.19
C PRO A 986 37.21 -12.62 16.35
N ALA A 987 37.09 -11.91 17.47
CA ALA A 987 37.91 -10.75 17.76
C ALA A 987 39.40 -11.10 17.63
N ALA A 988 40.13 -10.31 16.84
CA ALA A 988 41.58 -10.40 16.76
C ALA A 988 42.14 -10.36 18.19
N GLN A 989 42.81 -11.43 18.60
CA GLN A 989 43.44 -11.48 19.90
C GLN A 989 44.57 -10.46 19.91
N ASP A 990 44.58 -9.58 20.91
CA ASP A 990 45.70 -8.68 21.19
C ASP A 990 46.95 -9.53 21.43
N GLU A 991 47.79 -9.71 20.39
CA GLU A 991 49.11 -10.30 20.56
C GLU A 991 49.99 -9.31 21.33
N GLY A 992 50.01 -9.49 22.66
CA GLY A 992 50.85 -8.75 23.58
C GLY A 992 52.33 -8.90 23.25
N MET A 993 52.85 -7.93 22.49
CA MET A 993 54.23 -7.83 22.04
C MET A 993 55.24 -7.83 23.21
N LEU A 994 55.96 -8.93 23.39
CA LEU A 994 57.14 -9.07 24.26
C LEU A 994 58.01 -10.26 23.78
N PRO A 995 59.35 -10.17 23.87
CA PRO A 995 60.13 -9.42 22.89
C PRO A 995 61.20 -10.29 22.19
N ASP A 996 61.57 -9.92 20.97
CA ASP A 996 62.70 -10.54 20.28
C ASP A 996 64.05 -10.18 20.91
N ALA A 997 64.97 -11.14 20.88
CA ALA A 997 66.30 -11.03 21.46
C ALA A 997 67.31 -10.45 20.46
N ASP A 998 68.08 -9.44 20.89
CA ASP A 998 69.19 -8.88 20.11
C ASP A 998 70.54 -9.21 20.80
N PRO A 999 71.48 -9.90 20.12
CA PRO A 999 72.78 -10.23 20.68
C PRO A 999 73.84 -9.13 20.46
N ASP A 1000 74.78 -9.05 21.41
CA ASP A 1000 76.02 -8.25 21.37
C ASP A 1000 75.92 -6.71 21.27
N GLN A 1001 75.98 -6.05 22.45
CA GLN A 1001 77.04 -5.06 22.67
C GLN A 1001 77.40 -4.77 24.14
N GLY A 1002 78.59 -5.22 24.54
CA GLY A 1002 79.61 -4.39 25.23
C GLY A 1002 79.31 -3.69 26.57
N GLN A 1003 79.63 -4.37 27.68
CA GLN A 1003 80.35 -3.87 28.88
C GLN A 1003 80.05 -2.45 29.45
N SER A 1004 79.58 -2.38 30.71
CA SER A 1004 80.45 -2.08 31.90
C SER A 1004 79.69 -1.66 33.18
N GLY A 1005 80.19 -2.10 34.35
CA GLY A 1005 80.03 -1.43 35.66
C GLY A 1005 78.77 -1.71 36.51
N GLY A 1006 78.94 -2.37 37.66
CA GLY A 1006 78.05 -2.23 38.85
C GLY A 1006 78.65 -1.25 39.87
N PRO A 1007 78.22 -1.21 41.17
CA PRO A 1007 77.22 -2.06 41.85
C PRO A 1007 76.17 -1.29 42.73
N ASP A 1008 75.20 -2.06 43.28
CA ASP A 1008 74.46 -1.99 44.59
C ASP A 1008 74.77 -0.92 45.67
N PRO A 1009 73.93 -0.74 46.75
CA PRO A 1009 72.50 -1.10 47.00
C PRO A 1009 71.70 -0.06 47.86
N GLU A 1010 70.60 -0.51 48.51
CA GLU A 1010 69.94 -0.03 49.76
C GLU A 1010 68.56 0.69 49.70
N GLY A 1011 67.67 0.34 50.65
CA GLY A 1011 66.85 1.36 51.36
C GLY A 1011 65.35 1.11 51.63
N GLY A 1012 65.00 0.39 52.71
CA GLY A 1012 63.80 0.59 53.58
C GLY A 1012 62.36 0.44 53.00
N ALA A 1013 61.42 -0.39 53.46
CA ALA A 1013 60.99 -0.89 54.79
C ALA A 1013 59.78 -0.16 55.45
N VAL A 1014 58.64 -0.88 55.50
CA VAL A 1014 57.69 -1.06 56.64
C VAL A 1014 56.54 -0.05 56.90
N GLY A 1015 55.33 -0.61 57.10
CA GLY A 1015 54.16 -0.04 57.80
C GLY A 1015 52.83 -0.28 57.04
N LEU A 1016 52.01 -1.32 57.28
CA LEU A 1016 51.16 -1.66 58.46
C LEU A 1016 50.18 -0.51 58.83
N SER A 1017 48.88 -0.71 59.08
CA SER A 1017 48.05 -1.93 59.22
C SER A 1017 46.53 -1.60 59.28
N ASP A 1018 45.69 -2.56 58.86
CA ASP A 1018 44.34 -2.95 59.37
C ASP A 1018 43.16 -1.95 59.57
N GLY A 1019 41.93 -2.48 59.39
CA GLY A 1019 40.63 -1.79 59.57
C GLY A 1019 40.14 -1.71 61.05
N PRO A 1020 38.81 -1.64 61.33
CA PRO A 1020 37.86 -2.69 60.94
C PRO A 1020 36.36 -2.33 60.74
N ALA A 1021 35.58 -3.40 60.54
CA ALA A 1021 34.14 -3.64 60.36
C ALA A 1021 33.05 -2.91 61.20
N GLY A 1022 31.80 -3.01 60.67
CA GLY A 1022 30.51 -3.11 61.40
C GLY A 1022 29.56 -1.90 61.28
N ALA A 1023 28.23 -2.02 61.38
CA ALA A 1023 27.29 -3.15 61.28
C ALA A 1023 25.82 -2.63 61.12
N GLU A 1024 24.94 -3.44 60.53
CA GLU A 1024 23.46 -3.58 60.65
C GLU A 1024 22.52 -2.44 61.14
N GLY A 1025 21.30 -2.36 60.56
CA GLY A 1025 20.09 -1.99 61.33
C GLY A 1025 18.87 -1.36 60.60
N SER A 1026 17.81 -2.17 60.34
CA SER A 1026 16.37 -1.83 60.12
C SER A 1026 15.96 -0.77 59.08
N ALA A 1027 14.97 -0.89 58.17
CA ALA A 1027 13.69 -1.64 58.06
C ALA A 1027 12.39 -0.81 58.30
N THR A 1028 11.48 -0.88 57.32
CA THR A 1028 10.04 -0.50 57.27
C THR A 1028 9.61 0.95 56.95
N GLY A 1029 8.71 1.06 55.94
CA GLY A 1029 7.59 2.00 55.92
C GLY A 1029 7.65 3.16 54.92
N GLY A 1030 6.99 3.01 53.76
CA GLY A 1030 6.80 4.07 52.76
C GLY A 1030 6.17 3.53 51.48
#